data_AF-A0A7M3XJE8-F1
#
_entry.id   AF-A0A7M3XJE8-F1
#
_cell.length_a   1.000
_cell.length_b   1.000
_cell.length_c   1.000
_cell.angle_alpha   90.00
_cell.angle_beta   90.00
_cell.angle_gamma   90.00
#
_symmetry.space_group_name_H-M   'P 1'
#
loop_
_entity.id
_entity.type
_entity.pdbx_description
1 polymer ?
#
loop_
_entity_poly.entity_id
_entity_poly.type
_entity_poly.pdbx_seq_one_letter_code
_entity_poly.pdbx_strand_id
1 'polypeptide(L)'
;MLPLAHGNMAGDNGVARSLFLSALMITSVMTGILFFGIEEEGANGSPSIDSDVPDTILIGEIETVNISISDEEMGSLSIFITLNGEVVTQTPNSMGMVTLDISSLGVGSHTLQVVATDSLGQETTWAKAFIIHHPEESEAQLTISQSSFEIEQGGSAPISGLVTHDDISTCGLRWSTADIEESSLGLPVGEDGTYGLELSNIQQNTIVSLKVTCGTWIETSSEKNVVITVMIPDPEPVTGCTDPDANNYDSGADEDDGSCNYDEPSRLKILSLHGGGESSSAFESQQGMQDLIGALPEFEFVFVQAPEDGSVWVRDPPGGKEQGTNDPNWADTSINFLDEFVQNNGPFHGLLGFSQGAAMVAIYLAYSDVHFDKVILFNGYLETGHRGLNDTVESESPFDVPALVFEGENDAWFGYGSAELAELFSDVTHLVGSADHHVPISTDREFENVVSFIRDVRQYGCTDPDASNFNNEATLDDGSCNYDSKPVTGSLEWWGEVLLCDSTEQIEPVDDYNTTESDNHLCQLSFEMGETEIIIDSNGIPNHDLESGPGCCTSEQSLEWRIPLVPNNQTGCDPTLSTDGCTMAPERDAVALAVNGVPIFGPEDGPGGDAVAGHEGEYEEDRQHIWLGICHGHSGPGGAYHYHADANCAHWHPDEETNQTWRDYTVDSSRSLSEHSPIVGFAFDGYPIYGFIGWDEEGNVSEVKSSYRLKEGETGYNGINDYEYIIGLGDLDSCNGQFGPTPDYPEGIYHYHTTWENGEGDLGFPYFINCYRGEISLVSQNEEGDGEVDCSGRGETWGPGIGPPPEGCEEGPSGQSSDISSAIGTIYRLVPPSGGILAMMAITA
;
A
#
# COMPACT_ATOMS: atom_id res chain seq x y z
N MET A 1 -19.04 52.95 43.78
CA MET A 1 -19.27 53.69 45.05
C MET A 1 -18.33 54.88 45.09
N LEU A 2 -18.86 56.10 45.03
CA LEU A 2 -18.22 57.32 45.55
C LEU A 2 -18.26 57.26 47.09
N PRO A 3 -17.32 57.88 47.84
CA PRO A 3 -17.30 59.34 48.06
C PRO A 3 -15.86 59.94 48.16
N LEU A 4 -15.53 61.17 47.74
CA LEU A 4 -15.91 62.52 48.20
C LEU A 4 -15.54 62.87 49.66
N ALA A 5 -14.67 63.90 49.81
CA ALA A 5 -14.58 64.96 50.84
C ALA A 5 -13.19 65.08 51.50
N HIS A 6 -12.63 66.23 51.90
CA HIS A 6 -12.89 67.68 51.82
C HIS A 6 -11.61 68.33 52.44
N GLY A 7 -11.19 69.54 52.03
CA GLY A 7 -10.16 70.25 52.83
C GLY A 7 -9.51 71.53 52.27
N ASN A 8 -10.27 72.62 52.17
CA ASN A 8 -9.90 74.05 52.42
C ASN A 8 -8.78 74.81 51.67
N MET A 9 -9.25 75.82 50.91
CA MET A 9 -8.89 77.26 50.89
C MET A 9 -7.45 77.74 51.21
N ALA A 10 -6.83 78.44 50.25
CA ALA A 10 -6.64 79.91 50.27
C ALA A 10 -5.64 80.37 49.18
N GLY A 11 -5.87 81.57 48.61
CA GLY A 11 -4.77 82.43 48.14
C GLY A 11 -4.51 82.48 46.63
N ASP A 12 -5.29 83.31 45.95
CA ASP A 12 -4.87 84.28 44.93
C ASP A 12 -3.46 84.11 44.32
N ASN A 13 -3.37 83.53 43.11
CA ASN A 13 -2.13 83.46 42.32
C ASN A 13 -2.38 83.50 40.79
N GLY A 14 -3.38 84.27 40.36
CA GLY A 14 -3.67 84.50 38.94
C GLY A 14 -2.70 85.45 38.24
N VAL A 15 -1.88 86.20 39.00
CA VAL A 15 -0.99 87.25 38.45
C VAL A 15 0.48 86.78 38.37
N ALA A 16 0.88 85.78 39.17
CA ALA A 16 2.25 85.28 39.21
C ALA A 16 2.63 84.39 38.01
N ARG A 17 1.68 83.66 37.42
CA ARG A 17 1.94 82.82 36.22
C ARG A 17 2.03 83.62 34.92
N SER A 18 1.31 84.74 34.78
CA SER A 18 1.44 85.64 33.62
C SER A 18 2.73 86.46 33.64
N LEU A 19 3.19 86.91 34.81
CA LEU A 19 4.48 87.61 34.93
C LEU A 19 5.68 86.68 34.70
N PHE A 20 5.59 85.40 35.07
CA PHE A 20 6.67 84.44 34.83
C PHE A 20 6.82 84.07 33.34
N LEU A 21 5.70 83.88 32.62
CA LEU A 21 5.71 83.65 31.17
C LEU A 21 6.11 84.92 30.39
N SER A 22 5.72 86.12 30.86
CA SER A 22 6.18 87.38 30.29
C SER A 22 7.67 87.63 30.53
N ALA A 23 8.18 87.26 31.70
CA ALA A 23 9.61 87.36 32.01
C ALA A 23 10.46 86.37 31.18
N LEU A 24 9.95 85.16 30.90
CA LEU A 24 10.60 84.18 30.02
C LEU A 24 10.62 84.60 28.54
N MET A 25 9.56 85.27 28.05
CA MET A 25 9.55 85.83 26.69
C MET A 25 10.39 87.11 26.59
N ILE A 26 10.50 87.92 27.64
CA ILE A 26 11.37 89.11 27.65
C ILE A 26 12.84 88.71 27.82
N THR A 27 13.17 87.69 28.62
CA THR A 27 14.54 87.18 28.68
C THR A 27 14.94 86.51 27.38
N SER A 28 14.08 85.73 26.70
CA SER A 28 14.43 85.14 25.40
C SER A 28 14.64 86.19 24.32
N VAL A 29 13.82 87.25 24.29
CA VAL A 29 13.99 88.39 23.37
C VAL A 29 15.20 89.26 23.74
N MET A 30 15.55 89.41 25.02
CA MET A 30 16.75 90.15 25.46
C MET A 30 18.05 89.36 25.28
N THR A 31 18.06 88.02 25.37
CA THR A 31 19.21 87.21 24.92
C THR A 31 19.35 87.20 23.40
N GLY A 32 18.24 87.34 22.66
CA GLY A 32 18.26 87.54 21.20
C GLY A 32 18.75 88.93 20.77
N ILE A 33 18.57 89.96 21.60
CA ILE A 33 18.98 91.34 21.28
C ILE A 33 20.40 91.69 21.79
N LEU A 34 20.99 90.89 22.69
CA LEU A 34 22.38 91.07 23.15
C LEU A 34 23.44 90.33 22.32
N PHE A 35 23.05 89.59 21.28
CA PHE A 35 23.96 88.94 20.32
C PHE A 35 24.02 89.61 18.93
N PHE A 36 23.23 90.65 18.66
CA PHE A 36 23.28 91.41 17.41
C PHE A 36 23.90 92.80 17.61
N GLY A 37 25.15 92.82 18.04
CA GLY A 37 25.86 94.08 18.33
C GLY A 37 27.38 93.96 18.38
N ILE A 38 27.96 92.97 17.70
CA ILE A 38 29.37 92.99 17.30
C ILE A 38 29.35 92.77 15.79
N GLU A 39 29.54 93.84 15.04
CA GLU A 39 30.08 93.76 13.68
C GLU A 39 31.48 93.12 13.82
N GLU A 40 31.55 91.79 13.75
CA GLU A 40 32.76 91.17 13.22
C GLU A 40 32.75 91.48 11.73
N GLU A 41 33.75 92.27 11.32
CA GLU A 41 34.14 92.40 9.92
C GLU A 41 34.17 90.99 9.30
N GLY A 42 33.42 90.82 8.21
CA GLY A 42 33.12 89.53 7.60
C GLY A 42 34.31 88.58 7.54
N ALA A 43 34.22 87.49 8.28
CA ALA A 43 34.96 86.28 7.93
C ALA A 43 34.32 85.75 6.64
N ASN A 44 35.06 85.79 5.53
CA ASN A 44 34.62 85.21 4.27
C ASN A 44 34.44 83.69 4.49
N GLY A 45 33.21 83.19 4.35
CA GLY A 45 32.93 81.77 4.44
C GLY A 45 33.40 81.01 3.21
N SER A 46 33.45 79.68 3.29
CA SER A 46 33.53 78.84 2.09
C SER A 46 32.16 78.79 1.41
N PRO A 47 32.08 78.69 0.07
CA PRO A 47 30.81 78.63 -0.66
C PRO A 47 29.91 77.47 -0.20
N SER A 48 28.59 77.63 -0.21
CA SER A 48 27.63 76.55 0.10
C SER A 48 26.94 76.03 -1.16
N ILE A 49 26.80 74.70 -1.27
CA ILE A 49 26.17 74.01 -2.41
C ILE A 49 25.00 73.16 -1.91
N ASP A 50 23.84 73.31 -2.52
CA ASP A 50 22.64 72.49 -2.26
C ASP A 50 21.99 72.04 -3.60
N SER A 51 21.34 70.89 -3.62
CA SER A 51 20.81 70.29 -4.85
C SER A 51 19.49 69.55 -4.65
N ASP A 52 18.61 69.61 -5.66
CA ASP A 52 17.36 68.85 -5.70
C ASP A 52 17.49 67.53 -6.49
N VAL A 53 18.71 67.01 -6.70
CA VAL A 53 18.92 65.75 -7.45
C VAL A 53 18.38 64.57 -6.61
N PRO A 54 17.42 63.77 -7.09
CA PRO A 54 16.99 62.54 -6.41
C PRO A 54 18.02 61.40 -6.60
N ASP A 55 17.92 60.34 -5.79
CA ASP A 55 18.85 59.20 -5.86
C ASP A 55 18.55 58.25 -7.04
N THR A 56 17.28 58.18 -7.46
CA THR A 56 16.80 57.39 -8.60
C THR A 56 15.86 58.23 -9.49
N ILE A 57 15.92 58.02 -10.80
CA ILE A 57 15.14 58.75 -11.82
C ILE A 57 14.62 57.74 -12.84
N LEU A 58 13.34 57.84 -13.23
CA LEU A 58 12.81 57.10 -14.38
C LEU A 58 13.21 57.81 -15.68
N ILE A 59 13.63 57.04 -16.68
CA ILE A 59 14.03 57.60 -17.97
C ILE A 59 12.89 58.44 -18.57
N GLY A 60 13.16 59.74 -18.82
CA GLY A 60 12.20 60.69 -19.37
C GLY A 60 11.31 61.44 -18.37
N GLU A 61 11.41 61.18 -17.06
CA GLU A 61 10.60 61.86 -16.04
C GLU A 61 11.16 63.25 -15.65
N ILE A 62 12.49 63.36 -15.54
CA ILE A 62 13.18 64.61 -15.18
C ILE A 62 14.17 64.96 -16.29
N GLU A 63 13.93 66.08 -16.97
CA GLU A 63 14.78 66.56 -18.06
C GLU A 63 15.87 67.51 -17.58
N THR A 64 15.69 68.16 -16.42
CA THR A 64 16.64 69.14 -15.89
C THR A 64 16.78 69.04 -14.38
N VAL A 65 18.01 69.23 -13.86
CA VAL A 65 18.27 69.27 -12.41
C VAL A 65 18.86 70.62 -12.00
N ASN A 66 18.41 71.13 -10.86
CA ASN A 66 18.85 72.42 -10.33
C ASN A 66 19.84 72.24 -9.18
N ILE A 67 20.89 73.05 -9.21
CA ILE A 67 21.90 73.16 -8.15
C ILE A 67 21.92 74.62 -7.72
N SER A 68 21.81 74.86 -6.42
CA SER A 68 21.93 76.20 -5.84
C SER A 68 23.29 76.36 -5.17
N ILE A 69 23.98 77.45 -5.51
CA ILE A 69 25.29 77.81 -4.98
C ILE A 69 25.14 79.19 -4.34
N SER A 70 25.50 79.32 -3.06
CA SER A 70 25.41 80.58 -2.33
C SER A 70 26.73 80.95 -1.66
N ASP A 71 27.08 82.23 -1.72
CA ASP A 71 28.32 82.82 -1.19
C ASP A 71 28.14 84.32 -0.93
N GLU A 72 28.95 84.92 -0.06
CA GLU A 72 28.90 86.34 0.24
C GLU A 72 29.35 87.22 -0.94
N GLU A 73 30.25 86.73 -1.81
CA GLU A 73 30.76 87.46 -2.98
C GLU A 73 30.62 86.66 -4.29
N MET A 74 29.37 86.46 -4.71
CA MET A 74 28.96 85.75 -5.94
C MET A 74 29.68 86.16 -7.23
N GLY A 75 30.20 87.40 -7.31
CA GLY A 75 30.89 87.93 -8.49
C GLY A 75 32.32 87.41 -8.71
N SER A 76 32.88 86.72 -7.72
CA SER A 76 34.29 86.27 -7.71
C SER A 76 34.46 84.74 -7.66
N LEU A 77 33.36 83.99 -7.67
CA LEU A 77 33.35 82.53 -7.60
C LEU A 77 33.86 81.87 -8.89
N SER A 78 34.76 80.90 -8.74
CA SER A 78 35.13 79.95 -9.78
C SER A 78 34.38 78.65 -9.56
N ILE A 79 33.52 78.24 -10.51
CA ILE A 79 32.69 77.05 -10.40
C ILE A 79 33.05 76.08 -11.51
N PHE A 80 33.34 74.84 -11.14
CA PHE A 80 33.58 73.72 -12.05
C PHE A 80 32.54 72.65 -11.79
N ILE A 81 31.79 72.29 -12.83
CA ILE A 81 30.77 71.24 -12.77
C ILE A 81 31.19 70.14 -13.73
N THR A 82 31.21 68.91 -13.25
CA THR A 82 31.48 67.72 -14.04
C THR A 82 30.34 66.71 -13.93
N LEU A 83 29.86 66.22 -15.06
CA LEU A 83 28.89 65.13 -15.15
C LEU A 83 29.58 63.92 -15.76
N ASN A 84 29.60 62.79 -15.05
CA ASN A 84 30.38 61.59 -15.41
C ASN A 84 31.87 61.86 -15.71
N GLY A 85 32.43 62.89 -15.07
CA GLY A 85 33.83 63.33 -15.28
C GLY A 85 34.04 64.28 -16.47
N GLU A 86 33.01 64.58 -17.28
CA GLU A 86 33.09 65.57 -18.35
C GLU A 86 32.65 66.96 -17.85
N VAL A 87 33.42 68.00 -18.21
CA VAL A 87 33.16 69.38 -17.76
C VAL A 87 31.95 69.97 -18.49
N VAL A 88 30.96 70.42 -17.73
CA VAL A 88 29.76 71.08 -18.27
C VAL A 88 29.89 72.59 -18.12
N THR A 89 29.90 73.32 -19.24
CA THR A 89 29.99 74.79 -19.25
C THR A 89 28.61 75.44 -19.04
N GLN A 90 28.10 75.41 -17.81
CA GLN A 90 26.91 76.15 -17.41
C GLN A 90 27.29 77.20 -16.36
N THR A 91 26.82 78.43 -16.55
CA THR A 91 27.08 79.55 -15.63
C THR A 91 25.91 79.77 -14.69
N PRO A 92 26.13 80.02 -13.39
CA PRO A 92 25.05 80.34 -12.46
C PRO A 92 24.32 81.62 -12.90
N ASN A 93 23.00 81.64 -12.71
CA ASN A 93 22.21 82.85 -12.89
C ASN A 93 22.47 83.87 -11.75
N SER A 94 21.86 85.05 -11.81
CA SER A 94 22.07 86.13 -10.81
C SER A 94 21.62 85.80 -9.37
N MET A 95 21.04 84.61 -9.16
CA MET A 95 20.63 84.08 -7.85
C MET A 95 21.45 82.86 -7.43
N GLY A 96 22.48 82.47 -8.19
CA GLY A 96 23.34 81.33 -7.85
C GLY A 96 22.79 79.96 -8.24
N MET A 97 21.71 79.88 -9.02
CA MET A 97 21.21 78.60 -9.52
C MET A 97 21.84 78.21 -10.86
N VAL A 98 22.20 76.93 -10.97
CA VAL A 98 22.63 76.25 -12.19
C VAL A 98 21.61 75.19 -12.54
N THR A 99 21.09 75.22 -13.77
CA THR A 99 20.14 74.23 -14.28
C THR A 99 20.82 73.35 -15.31
N LEU A 100 21.05 72.09 -15.00
CA LEU A 100 21.70 71.13 -15.89
C LEU A 100 20.65 70.33 -16.65
N ASP A 101 20.84 70.20 -17.96
CA ASP A 101 20.01 69.33 -18.82
C ASP A 101 20.56 67.90 -18.76
N ILE A 102 19.72 66.96 -18.34
CA ILE A 102 20.04 65.53 -18.22
C ILE A 102 19.23 64.67 -19.19
N SER A 103 18.46 65.27 -20.10
CA SER A 103 17.58 64.57 -21.05
C SER A 103 18.30 63.62 -22.02
N SER A 104 19.61 63.82 -22.20
CA SER A 104 20.47 63.00 -23.08
C SER A 104 21.16 61.83 -22.36
N LEU A 105 20.97 61.68 -21.05
CA LEU A 105 21.54 60.57 -20.29
C LEU A 105 20.72 59.29 -20.51
N GLY A 106 21.42 58.19 -20.79
CA GLY A 106 20.81 56.85 -20.89
C GLY A 106 20.61 56.20 -19.52
N VAL A 107 20.09 54.97 -19.51
CA VAL A 107 19.96 54.15 -18.30
C VAL A 107 21.34 53.76 -17.75
N GLY A 108 21.53 53.85 -16.42
CA GLY A 108 22.79 53.55 -15.76
C GLY A 108 23.08 54.46 -14.55
N SER A 109 24.28 54.29 -13.97
CA SER A 109 24.75 55.13 -12.87
C SER A 109 25.45 56.38 -13.41
N HIS A 110 25.04 57.54 -12.90
CA HIS A 110 25.60 58.85 -13.27
C HIS A 110 26.10 59.58 -12.02
N THR A 111 27.23 60.28 -12.16
CA THR A 111 27.86 61.04 -11.07
C THR A 111 27.98 62.50 -11.44
N LEU A 112 27.42 63.37 -10.61
CA LEU A 112 27.51 64.82 -10.74
C LEU A 112 28.42 65.36 -9.64
N GLN A 113 29.41 66.15 -10.02
CA GLN A 113 30.35 66.78 -9.09
C GLN A 113 30.44 68.27 -9.37
N VAL A 114 30.41 69.08 -8.31
CA VAL A 114 30.50 70.54 -8.33
C VAL A 114 31.62 70.97 -7.40
N VAL A 115 32.53 71.80 -7.89
CA VAL A 115 33.62 72.40 -7.14
C VAL A 115 33.49 73.91 -7.25
N ALA A 116 33.23 74.58 -6.14
CA ALA A 116 33.13 76.04 -6.07
C ALA A 116 34.29 76.61 -5.23
N THR A 117 35.00 77.61 -5.76
CA THR A 117 36.15 78.26 -5.11
C THR A 117 35.93 79.77 -5.03
N ASP A 118 36.09 80.35 -3.85
CA ASP A 118 35.98 81.79 -3.61
C ASP A 118 37.26 82.58 -3.99
N SER A 119 37.23 83.91 -3.85
CA SER A 119 38.37 84.80 -4.12
C SER A 119 39.53 84.67 -3.13
N LEU A 120 39.33 84.01 -1.99
CA LEU A 120 40.35 83.71 -0.98
C LEU A 120 40.94 82.30 -1.14
N GLY A 121 40.47 81.52 -2.12
CA GLY A 121 40.93 80.16 -2.42
C GLY A 121 40.31 79.07 -1.54
N GLN A 122 39.20 79.36 -0.84
CA GLN A 122 38.43 78.38 -0.10
C GLN A 122 37.54 77.60 -1.06
N GLU A 123 37.61 76.26 -1.00
CA GLU A 123 36.93 75.36 -1.93
C GLU A 123 35.88 74.52 -1.22
N THR A 124 34.69 74.42 -1.83
CA THR A 124 33.65 73.45 -1.46
C THR A 124 33.43 72.50 -2.62
N THR A 125 33.65 71.21 -2.37
CA THR A 125 33.33 70.14 -3.32
C THR A 125 32.08 69.40 -2.87
N TRP A 126 31.13 69.24 -3.80
CA TRP A 126 29.92 68.44 -3.62
C TRP A 126 29.83 67.41 -4.75
N ALA A 127 29.49 66.17 -4.42
CA ALA A 127 29.30 65.12 -5.41
C ALA A 127 28.09 64.26 -5.04
N LYS A 128 27.30 63.89 -6.05
CA LYS A 128 26.15 63.00 -5.90
C LYS A 128 26.07 62.03 -7.06
N ALA A 129 25.85 60.76 -6.73
CA ALA A 129 25.53 59.72 -7.69
C ALA A 129 24.01 59.52 -7.73
N PHE A 130 23.47 59.28 -8.93
CA PHE A 130 22.07 58.92 -9.13
C PHE A 130 21.95 57.87 -10.24
N ILE A 131 20.87 57.09 -10.22
CA ILE A 131 20.63 56.01 -11.18
C ILE A 131 19.41 56.34 -12.05
N ILE A 132 19.58 56.27 -13.37
CA ILE A 132 18.46 56.31 -14.32
C ILE A 132 18.09 54.86 -14.65
N HIS A 133 16.82 54.48 -14.51
CA HIS A 133 16.31 53.14 -14.83
C HIS A 133 15.02 53.20 -15.66
N HIS A 134 14.70 52.09 -16.31
CA HIS A 134 13.40 51.91 -16.98
C HIS A 134 12.28 51.74 -15.95
N PRO A 135 11.03 52.09 -16.30
CA PRO A 135 9.89 51.71 -15.47
C PRO A 135 9.81 50.17 -15.31
N GLU A 136 9.30 49.70 -14.18
CA GLU A 136 9.01 48.28 -13.96
C GLU A 136 7.92 47.82 -14.95
N GLU A 137 8.10 46.64 -15.54
CA GLU A 137 7.22 46.01 -16.53
C GLU A 137 6.80 44.63 -15.98
N SER A 138 5.51 44.29 -16.07
CA SER A 138 5.00 43.01 -15.56
C SER A 138 5.50 41.81 -16.36
N GLU A 139 5.53 40.64 -15.73
CA GLU A 139 5.91 39.39 -16.41
C GLU A 139 4.83 38.91 -17.38
N ALA A 140 5.25 38.41 -18.55
CA ALA A 140 4.37 37.81 -19.53
C ALA A 140 3.72 36.53 -18.97
N GLN A 141 2.39 36.51 -18.89
CA GLN A 141 1.64 35.32 -18.48
C GLN A 141 0.89 34.70 -19.65
N LEU A 142 1.03 33.37 -19.79
CA LEU A 142 0.33 32.57 -20.79
C LEU A 142 -0.62 31.58 -20.12
N THR A 143 -1.92 31.71 -20.42
CA THR A 143 -2.96 30.80 -19.94
C THR A 143 -3.55 30.03 -21.11
N ILE A 144 -3.77 28.73 -20.94
CA ILE A 144 -4.45 27.88 -21.92
C ILE A 144 -5.81 27.46 -21.34
N SER A 145 -6.86 27.48 -22.16
CA SER A 145 -8.20 27.08 -21.76
C SER A 145 -8.33 25.59 -21.42
N GLN A 146 -7.51 24.74 -22.04
CA GLN A 146 -7.48 23.31 -21.82
C GLN A 146 -6.07 22.75 -22.08
N SER A 147 -5.48 22.06 -21.10
CA SER A 147 -4.12 21.52 -21.17
C SER A 147 -4.04 20.14 -21.84
N SER A 148 -5.16 19.45 -22.04
CA SER A 148 -5.21 18.14 -22.69
C SER A 148 -6.44 17.96 -23.59
N PHE A 149 -6.28 17.30 -24.74
CA PHE A 149 -7.38 16.94 -25.65
C PHE A 149 -7.38 15.45 -25.95
N GLU A 150 -8.55 14.83 -25.89
CA GLU A 150 -8.76 13.45 -26.36
C GLU A 150 -9.54 13.50 -27.67
N ILE A 151 -8.98 12.94 -28.73
CA ILE A 151 -9.56 12.97 -30.07
C ILE A 151 -9.47 11.60 -30.74
N GLU A 152 -10.44 11.26 -31.58
CA GLU A 152 -10.32 10.08 -32.46
C GLU A 152 -9.23 10.31 -33.52
N GLN A 153 -8.68 9.21 -34.05
CA GLN A 153 -7.68 9.26 -35.11
C GLN A 153 -8.17 10.07 -36.32
N GLY A 154 -7.45 11.16 -36.66
CA GLY A 154 -7.83 12.11 -37.71
C GLY A 154 -8.65 13.32 -37.22
N GLY A 155 -8.90 13.43 -35.92
CA GLY A 155 -9.62 14.53 -35.27
C GLY A 155 -8.87 15.87 -35.28
N SER A 156 -9.50 16.88 -34.66
CA SER A 156 -8.96 18.24 -34.53
C SER A 156 -9.02 18.76 -33.10
N ALA A 157 -7.98 19.47 -32.68
CA ALA A 157 -7.84 20.05 -31.35
C ALA A 157 -7.82 21.59 -31.45
N PRO A 158 -8.88 22.28 -30.98
CA PRO A 158 -8.91 23.73 -30.92
C PRO A 158 -8.29 24.24 -29.62
N ILE A 159 -7.02 24.63 -29.66
CA ILE A 159 -6.28 25.22 -28.54
C ILE A 159 -6.58 26.72 -28.50
N SER A 160 -7.00 27.25 -27.35
CA SER A 160 -7.20 28.69 -27.16
C SER A 160 -6.78 29.11 -25.76
N GLY A 161 -6.59 30.41 -25.58
CA GLY A 161 -6.07 30.94 -24.32
C GLY A 161 -5.97 32.46 -24.30
N LEU A 162 -5.30 32.95 -23.27
CA LEU A 162 -5.11 34.38 -23.00
C LEU A 162 -3.66 34.68 -22.65
N VAL A 163 -3.12 35.73 -23.26
CA VAL A 163 -1.84 36.36 -22.91
C VAL A 163 -2.13 37.60 -22.07
N THR A 164 -1.46 37.72 -20.92
CA THR A 164 -1.58 38.89 -20.04
C THR A 164 -0.23 39.56 -19.87
N HIS A 165 -0.17 40.87 -20.15
CA HIS A 165 1.02 41.72 -20.02
C HIS A 165 0.59 43.21 -20.01
N ASP A 166 1.42 44.11 -19.46
CA ASP A 166 1.10 45.55 -19.35
C ASP A 166 0.89 46.22 -20.72
N ASP A 167 1.69 45.81 -21.72
CA ASP A 167 1.49 46.17 -23.13
C ASP A 167 1.39 44.90 -23.97
N ILE A 168 0.16 44.52 -24.33
CA ILE A 168 -0.13 43.33 -25.15
C ILE A 168 0.39 43.50 -26.59
N SER A 169 0.57 44.74 -27.07
CA SER A 169 1.00 44.99 -28.45
C SER A 169 2.45 44.61 -28.72
N THR A 170 3.25 44.42 -27.66
CA THR A 170 4.64 43.95 -27.75
C THR A 170 4.78 42.43 -27.69
N CYS A 171 3.70 41.71 -27.38
CA CYS A 171 3.71 40.26 -27.23
C CYS A 171 3.75 39.51 -28.57
N GLY A 172 4.74 38.63 -28.72
CA GLY A 172 4.82 37.63 -29.79
C GLY A 172 4.57 36.23 -29.25
N LEU A 173 3.52 35.57 -29.73
CA LEU A 173 3.21 34.17 -29.40
C LEU A 173 3.70 33.24 -30.52
N ARG A 174 4.32 32.13 -30.14
CA ARG A 174 4.77 31.09 -31.07
C ARG A 174 4.35 29.71 -30.57
N TRP A 175 4.24 28.76 -31.49
CA TRP A 175 3.92 27.37 -31.17
C TRP A 175 4.74 26.39 -32.02
N SER A 176 4.87 25.16 -31.52
CA SER A 176 5.50 24.03 -32.22
C SER A 176 4.93 22.69 -31.73
N THR A 177 4.99 21.67 -32.57
CA THR A 177 4.76 20.25 -32.20
C THR A 177 6.06 19.47 -32.00
N ALA A 178 7.19 20.17 -32.07
CA ALA A 178 8.53 19.68 -31.82
C ALA A 178 9.22 20.69 -30.89
N ASP A 179 10.55 20.65 -30.79
CA ASP A 179 11.30 21.65 -30.04
C ASP A 179 11.03 23.07 -30.60
N ILE A 180 10.49 23.93 -29.72
CA ILE A 180 10.05 25.28 -30.05
C ILE A 180 11.23 26.23 -30.32
N GLU A 181 12.42 25.91 -29.81
CA GLU A 181 13.65 26.67 -30.05
C GLU A 181 14.25 26.38 -31.43
N GLU A 182 14.08 25.15 -31.94
CA GLU A 182 14.58 24.77 -33.27
C GLU A 182 13.61 25.14 -34.39
N SER A 183 12.31 24.95 -34.17
CA SER A 183 11.29 25.26 -35.17
C SER A 183 10.00 25.72 -34.51
N SER A 184 9.54 26.92 -34.89
CA SER A 184 8.30 27.47 -34.37
C SER A 184 7.58 28.33 -35.40
N LEU A 185 6.25 28.39 -35.27
CA LEU A 185 5.38 29.21 -36.09
C LEU A 185 4.76 30.31 -35.24
N GLY A 186 4.66 31.52 -35.80
CA GLY A 186 4.02 32.65 -35.13
C GLY A 186 2.49 32.47 -35.06
N LEU A 187 1.92 32.78 -33.91
CA LEU A 187 0.49 32.82 -33.67
C LEU A 187 0.07 34.28 -33.37
N PRO A 188 -0.92 34.84 -34.07
CA PRO A 188 -1.38 36.19 -33.78
C PRO A 188 -2.12 36.24 -32.45
N VAL A 189 -1.81 37.25 -31.64
CA VAL A 189 -2.51 37.59 -30.39
C VAL A 189 -3.45 38.76 -30.66
N GLY A 190 -4.69 38.67 -30.19
CA GLY A 190 -5.69 39.72 -30.29
C GLY A 190 -5.32 40.96 -29.46
N GLU A 191 -5.94 42.10 -29.76
CA GLU A 191 -5.76 43.34 -28.97
C GLU A 191 -6.20 43.18 -27.50
N ASP A 192 -7.01 42.16 -27.21
CA ASP A 192 -7.47 41.77 -25.88
C ASP A 192 -6.65 40.62 -25.25
N GLY A 193 -5.55 40.21 -25.89
CA GLY A 193 -4.68 39.13 -25.42
C GLY A 193 -5.14 37.72 -25.82
N THR A 194 -6.28 37.57 -26.50
CA THR A 194 -6.82 36.26 -26.86
C THR A 194 -6.09 35.63 -28.04
N TYR A 195 -5.95 34.31 -28.05
CA TYR A 195 -5.41 33.58 -29.20
C TYR A 195 -6.14 32.26 -29.42
N GLY A 196 -6.06 31.74 -30.64
CA GLY A 196 -6.63 30.44 -31.02
C GLY A 196 -5.77 29.75 -32.08
N LEU A 197 -5.53 28.47 -31.88
CA LEU A 197 -4.80 27.55 -32.75
C LEU A 197 -5.67 26.31 -32.99
N GLU A 198 -5.97 26.00 -34.24
CA GLU A 198 -6.72 24.80 -34.60
C GLU A 198 -5.80 23.83 -35.36
N LEU A 199 -5.49 22.69 -34.73
CA LEU A 199 -4.75 21.60 -35.37
C LEU A 199 -5.75 20.56 -35.84
N SER A 200 -5.59 20.06 -37.07
CA SER A 200 -6.51 19.09 -37.69
C SER A 200 -5.76 17.90 -38.27
N ASN A 201 -6.47 16.78 -38.43
CA ASN A 201 -5.96 15.54 -39.01
C ASN A 201 -4.80 14.93 -38.21
N ILE A 202 -4.89 14.97 -36.88
CA ILE A 202 -3.88 14.43 -35.96
C ILE A 202 -3.98 12.91 -35.94
N GLN A 203 -2.88 12.21 -36.20
CA GLN A 203 -2.86 10.75 -36.40
C GLN A 203 -2.31 9.96 -35.22
N GLN A 204 -1.57 10.62 -34.33
CA GLN A 204 -0.86 10.03 -33.20
C GLN A 204 -0.76 11.05 -32.06
N ASN A 205 -0.44 10.57 -30.86
CA ASN A 205 -0.24 11.44 -29.70
C ASN A 205 0.77 12.54 -30.01
N THR A 206 0.39 13.78 -29.71
CA THR A 206 1.16 14.96 -30.10
C THR A 206 1.19 15.94 -28.93
N ILE A 207 2.39 16.46 -28.60
CA ILE A 207 2.56 17.54 -27.64
C ILE A 207 2.74 18.83 -28.41
N VAL A 208 1.99 19.87 -28.03
CA VAL A 208 2.05 21.20 -28.61
C VAL A 208 2.62 22.17 -27.57
N SER A 209 3.79 22.72 -27.85
CA SER A 209 4.43 23.74 -27.03
C SER A 209 4.02 25.13 -27.52
N LEU A 210 3.64 26.02 -26.60
CA LEU A 210 3.35 27.43 -26.85
C LEU A 210 4.24 28.30 -25.99
N LYS A 211 4.92 29.27 -26.60
CA LYS A 211 5.79 30.22 -25.92
C LYS A 211 5.43 31.65 -26.31
N VAL A 212 5.16 32.47 -25.31
CA VAL A 212 4.95 33.91 -25.47
C VAL A 212 6.20 34.66 -25.05
N THR A 213 6.53 35.72 -25.75
CA THR A 213 7.58 36.67 -25.38
C THR A 213 7.02 38.07 -25.49
N CYS A 214 7.02 38.83 -24.39
CA CYS A 214 6.52 40.20 -24.32
C CYS A 214 7.60 41.10 -23.73
N GLY A 215 7.59 42.38 -24.08
CA GLY A 215 8.51 43.34 -23.47
C GLY A 215 8.74 44.57 -24.32
N THR A 216 8.70 45.73 -23.67
CA THR A 216 9.03 47.03 -24.26
C THR A 216 10.43 47.46 -23.83
N TRP A 217 10.78 47.18 -22.57
CA TRP A 217 12.06 47.53 -21.96
C TRP A 217 12.78 46.31 -21.38
N ILE A 218 12.02 45.32 -20.89
CA ILE A 218 12.52 44.03 -20.40
C ILE A 218 11.73 42.92 -21.09
N GLU A 219 12.42 42.03 -21.79
CA GLU A 219 11.79 40.86 -22.40
C GLU A 219 11.55 39.78 -21.35
N THR A 220 10.29 39.38 -21.18
CA THR A 220 9.87 38.25 -20.36
C THR A 220 9.18 37.20 -21.22
N SER A 221 9.32 35.92 -20.86
CA SER A 221 8.75 34.83 -21.63
C SER A 221 8.10 33.78 -20.74
N SER A 222 7.01 33.19 -21.23
CA SER A 222 6.30 32.09 -20.57
C SER A 222 5.98 31.00 -21.57
N GLU A 223 6.13 29.75 -21.14
CA GLU A 223 5.93 28.57 -21.97
C GLU A 223 4.95 27.59 -21.32
N LYS A 224 4.10 26.99 -22.15
CA LYS A 224 3.10 26.01 -21.74
C LYS A 224 2.96 24.92 -22.80
N ASN A 225 2.69 23.69 -22.35
CA ASN A 225 2.48 22.53 -23.21
C ASN A 225 1.02 22.07 -23.18
N VAL A 226 0.53 21.60 -24.31
CA VAL A 226 -0.78 20.94 -24.47
C VAL A 226 -0.56 19.52 -24.96
N VAL A 227 -1.16 18.54 -24.27
CA VAL A 227 -1.08 17.13 -24.65
C VAL A 227 -2.31 16.76 -25.48
N ILE A 228 -2.12 16.14 -26.64
CA ILE A 228 -3.22 15.63 -27.47
C ILE A 228 -3.08 14.12 -27.55
N THR A 229 -4.05 13.41 -26.98
CA THR A 229 -4.14 11.95 -26.98
C THR A 229 -5.08 11.49 -28.08
N VAL A 230 -4.60 10.58 -28.93
CA VAL A 230 -5.39 9.99 -30.01
C VAL A 230 -5.95 8.65 -29.54
N MET A 231 -7.28 8.59 -29.39
CA MET A 231 -7.98 7.35 -29.08
C MET A 231 -8.05 6.48 -30.34
N ILE A 232 -7.41 5.32 -30.27
CA ILE A 232 -7.56 4.25 -31.26
C ILE A 232 -8.71 3.38 -30.75
N PRO A 233 -9.80 3.18 -31.52
CA PRO A 233 -10.84 2.27 -31.09
C PRO A 233 -10.26 0.85 -31.04
N ASP A 234 -10.35 0.25 -29.86
CA ASP A 234 -9.98 -1.15 -29.62
C ASP A 234 -10.85 -2.07 -30.50
N PRO A 235 -10.32 -3.16 -31.10
CA PRO A 235 -11.19 -4.20 -31.63
C PRO A 235 -12.13 -4.68 -30.52
N GLU A 236 -13.44 -4.74 -30.80
CA GLU A 236 -14.39 -5.28 -29.83
C GLU A 236 -14.01 -6.73 -29.48
N PRO A 237 -14.02 -7.08 -28.18
CA PRO A 237 -13.66 -8.40 -27.71
C PRO A 237 -14.62 -9.45 -28.26
N VAL A 238 -14.09 -10.61 -28.64
CA VAL A 238 -14.93 -11.74 -29.05
C VAL A 238 -15.50 -12.36 -27.78
N THR A 239 -16.82 -12.27 -27.60
CA THR A 239 -17.49 -12.77 -26.37
C THR A 239 -17.88 -14.24 -26.50
N GLY A 240 -17.53 -15.06 -25.51
CA GLY A 240 -17.86 -16.50 -25.42
C GLY A 240 -17.20 -17.14 -24.19
N CYS A 241 -17.53 -18.39 -23.87
CA CYS A 241 -16.99 -19.00 -22.65
C CYS A 241 -15.46 -19.16 -22.69
N THR A 242 -14.74 -18.48 -21.79
CA THR A 242 -13.26 -18.50 -21.73
C THR A 242 -12.69 -19.60 -20.83
N ASP A 243 -13.54 -20.31 -20.09
CA ASP A 243 -13.12 -21.38 -19.18
C ASP A 243 -12.84 -22.70 -19.94
N PRO A 244 -11.59 -23.21 -19.95
CA PRO A 244 -11.22 -24.45 -20.65
C PRO A 244 -11.90 -25.71 -20.11
N ASP A 245 -12.42 -25.69 -18.88
CA ASP A 245 -13.11 -26.81 -18.23
C ASP A 245 -14.63 -26.82 -18.49
N ALA A 246 -15.18 -25.74 -19.07
CA ALA A 246 -16.58 -25.68 -19.45
C ALA A 246 -16.88 -26.49 -20.73
N ASN A 247 -18.05 -27.12 -20.79
CA ASN A 247 -18.48 -27.95 -21.93
C ASN A 247 -18.64 -27.16 -23.25
N ASN A 248 -18.70 -25.84 -23.18
CA ASN A 248 -18.83 -24.94 -24.32
C ASN A 248 -17.69 -23.91 -24.40
N TYR A 249 -16.50 -24.26 -23.89
CA TYR A 249 -15.29 -23.47 -24.05
C TYR A 249 -15.09 -23.01 -25.50
N ASP A 250 -14.90 -21.70 -25.69
CA ASP A 250 -14.56 -21.06 -26.95
C ASP A 250 -13.15 -20.48 -26.89
N SER A 251 -12.20 -21.21 -27.49
CA SER A 251 -10.79 -20.78 -27.61
C SER A 251 -10.56 -19.48 -28.40
N GLY A 252 -11.61 -18.93 -29.03
CA GLY A 252 -11.55 -17.65 -29.74
C GLY A 252 -12.21 -16.50 -28.99
N ALA A 253 -12.68 -16.72 -27.75
CA ALA A 253 -13.25 -15.68 -26.91
C ALA A 253 -12.16 -14.97 -26.10
N ASP A 254 -12.24 -13.64 -26.08
CA ASP A 254 -11.38 -12.74 -25.29
C ASP A 254 -12.08 -12.31 -23.98
N GLU A 255 -13.42 -12.40 -23.93
CA GLU A 255 -14.23 -12.07 -22.75
C GLU A 255 -15.34 -13.13 -22.53
N ASP A 256 -15.53 -13.54 -21.27
CA ASP A 256 -16.60 -14.46 -20.90
C ASP A 256 -17.98 -13.79 -21.00
N ASP A 257 -18.89 -14.39 -21.76
CA ASP A 257 -20.27 -13.94 -21.89
C ASP A 257 -21.22 -14.55 -20.85
N GLY A 258 -20.66 -15.28 -19.87
CA GLY A 258 -21.39 -16.00 -18.82
C GLY A 258 -22.20 -17.17 -19.38
N SER A 259 -21.90 -17.62 -20.61
CA SER A 259 -22.54 -18.78 -21.20
C SER A 259 -21.86 -20.09 -20.81
N CYS A 260 -20.76 -20.06 -20.05
CA CYS A 260 -20.07 -21.26 -19.57
C CYS A 260 -21.04 -22.24 -18.90
N ASN A 261 -21.12 -23.42 -19.49
CA ASN A 261 -21.97 -24.50 -19.06
C ASN A 261 -21.09 -25.63 -18.53
N TYR A 262 -21.14 -25.80 -17.22
CA TYR A 262 -20.54 -26.92 -16.52
C TYR A 262 -21.58 -28.02 -16.39
N ASP A 263 -21.14 -29.27 -16.31
CA ASP A 263 -22.04 -30.31 -15.80
C ASP A 263 -22.33 -29.99 -14.33
N GLU A 264 -23.61 -29.92 -13.94
CA GLU A 264 -24.04 -29.76 -12.53
C GLU A 264 -23.21 -30.71 -11.65
N PRO A 265 -22.68 -30.26 -10.48
CA PRO A 265 -21.78 -31.07 -9.68
C PRO A 265 -22.44 -32.42 -9.39
N SER A 266 -21.92 -33.46 -10.04
CA SER A 266 -22.50 -34.79 -9.95
C SER A 266 -22.25 -35.28 -8.54
N ARG A 267 -23.29 -35.36 -7.71
CA ARG A 267 -23.20 -35.99 -6.40
C ARG A 267 -22.58 -37.37 -6.56
N LEU A 268 -21.59 -37.69 -5.74
CA LEU A 268 -20.95 -39.00 -5.76
C LEU A 268 -22.00 -40.07 -5.42
N LYS A 269 -22.18 -41.04 -6.30
CA LYS A 269 -23.22 -42.06 -6.14
C LYS A 269 -22.75 -43.23 -5.28
N ILE A 270 -23.54 -43.62 -4.29
CA ILE A 270 -23.32 -44.82 -3.47
C ILE A 270 -24.40 -45.85 -3.78
N LEU A 271 -24.02 -46.98 -4.37
CA LEU A 271 -24.93 -48.09 -4.64
C LEU A 271 -25.27 -48.82 -3.34
N SER A 272 -26.55 -48.89 -2.98
CA SER A 272 -27.02 -49.39 -1.68
C SER A 272 -27.83 -50.69 -1.82
N LEU A 273 -27.31 -51.79 -1.27
CA LEU A 273 -27.89 -53.14 -1.28
C LEU A 273 -28.64 -53.43 0.03
N HIS A 274 -29.96 -53.64 -0.06
CA HIS A 274 -30.84 -53.90 1.09
C HIS A 274 -30.64 -55.29 1.73
N GLY A 275 -31.20 -55.51 2.92
CA GLY A 275 -31.17 -56.81 3.61
C GLY A 275 -32.09 -57.87 2.98
N GLY A 276 -31.84 -59.15 3.26
CA GLY A 276 -32.63 -60.25 2.70
C GLY A 276 -34.09 -60.24 3.19
N GLY A 277 -35.05 -60.28 2.27
CA GLY A 277 -36.49 -60.22 2.58
C GLY A 277 -37.07 -58.81 2.71
N GLU A 278 -36.26 -57.77 2.45
CA GLU A 278 -36.66 -56.36 2.42
C GLU A 278 -36.89 -55.86 0.97
N SER A 279 -37.40 -54.64 0.77
CA SER A 279 -37.42 -53.96 -0.54
C SER A 279 -36.50 -52.73 -0.55
N SER A 280 -36.04 -52.31 -1.73
CA SER A 280 -35.21 -51.10 -1.87
C SER A 280 -35.83 -49.86 -1.22
N SER A 281 -37.14 -49.67 -1.40
CA SER A 281 -37.90 -48.56 -0.80
C SER A 281 -38.00 -48.64 0.74
N ALA A 282 -38.05 -49.86 1.30
CA ALA A 282 -38.10 -50.05 2.74
C ALA A 282 -36.73 -49.74 3.37
N PHE A 283 -35.66 -50.14 2.68
CA PHE A 283 -34.29 -49.84 3.06
C PHE A 283 -34.01 -48.34 3.03
N GLU A 284 -34.39 -47.66 1.95
CA GLU A 284 -34.33 -46.20 1.83
C GLU A 284 -35.08 -45.49 2.98
N SER A 285 -36.24 -46.03 3.38
CA SER A 285 -37.06 -45.46 4.44
C SER A 285 -36.58 -45.77 5.87
N GLN A 286 -35.51 -46.55 6.05
CA GLN A 286 -34.98 -46.82 7.39
C GLN A 286 -34.42 -45.54 8.02
N GLN A 287 -34.65 -45.36 9.32
CA GLN A 287 -34.19 -44.15 10.03
C GLN A 287 -32.67 -43.95 9.90
N GLY A 288 -31.87 -45.02 9.97
CA GLY A 288 -30.41 -44.92 9.82
C GLY A 288 -30.00 -44.44 8.43
N MET A 289 -30.67 -44.88 7.37
CA MET A 289 -30.41 -44.38 6.01
C MET A 289 -30.84 -42.93 5.85
N GLN A 290 -31.98 -42.53 6.43
CA GLN A 290 -32.43 -41.13 6.41
C GLN A 290 -31.47 -40.21 7.18
N ASP A 291 -30.93 -40.69 8.31
CA ASP A 291 -29.92 -39.96 9.09
C ASP A 291 -28.62 -39.81 8.29
N LEU A 292 -28.15 -40.87 7.60
CA LEU A 292 -26.98 -40.81 6.71
C LEU A 292 -27.21 -39.86 5.53
N ILE A 293 -28.35 -39.95 4.84
CA ILE A 293 -28.71 -39.04 3.73
C ILE A 293 -28.75 -37.59 4.21
N GLY A 294 -29.23 -37.34 5.43
CA GLY A 294 -29.23 -36.00 6.03
C GLY A 294 -27.85 -35.49 6.41
N ALA A 295 -26.95 -36.39 6.84
CA ALA A 295 -25.59 -36.06 7.24
C ALA A 295 -24.61 -35.90 6.06
N LEU A 296 -24.94 -36.49 4.90
CA LEU A 296 -24.10 -36.57 3.71
C LEU A 296 -24.83 -36.01 2.46
N PRO A 297 -25.23 -34.72 2.44
CA PRO A 297 -25.95 -34.12 1.31
C PRO A 297 -25.15 -34.13 -0.01
N GLU A 298 -23.83 -34.26 0.06
CA GLU A 298 -22.88 -34.34 -1.05
C GLU A 298 -22.91 -35.70 -1.80
N PHE A 299 -23.50 -36.75 -1.21
CA PHE A 299 -23.63 -38.07 -1.82
C PHE A 299 -25.06 -38.37 -2.29
N GLU A 300 -25.20 -39.11 -3.39
CA GLU A 300 -26.47 -39.68 -3.86
C GLU A 300 -26.53 -41.18 -3.53
N PHE A 301 -27.39 -41.59 -2.59
CA PHE A 301 -27.62 -43.00 -2.28
C PHE A 301 -28.62 -43.61 -3.27
N VAL A 302 -28.16 -44.57 -4.07
CA VAL A 302 -28.97 -45.26 -5.08
C VAL A 302 -29.37 -46.64 -4.56
N PHE A 303 -30.66 -46.83 -4.29
CA PHE A 303 -31.20 -48.08 -3.72
C PHE A 303 -31.66 -49.03 -4.82
N VAL A 304 -31.09 -50.25 -4.84
CA VAL A 304 -31.40 -51.26 -5.85
C VAL A 304 -32.18 -52.43 -5.26
N GLN A 305 -33.13 -52.96 -6.05
CA GLN A 305 -33.97 -54.09 -5.65
C GLN A 305 -33.31 -55.43 -6.05
N ALA A 306 -33.16 -56.35 -5.08
CA ALA A 306 -32.64 -57.68 -5.34
C ALA A 306 -33.48 -58.45 -6.38
N PRO A 307 -32.87 -59.19 -7.33
CA PRO A 307 -33.56 -59.78 -8.48
C PRO A 307 -34.21 -61.15 -8.19
N GLU A 308 -33.81 -61.84 -7.12
CA GLU A 308 -34.30 -63.18 -6.82
C GLU A 308 -35.65 -63.17 -6.08
N ASP A 309 -36.42 -64.24 -6.26
CA ASP A 309 -37.73 -64.43 -5.62
C ASP A 309 -37.61 -64.35 -4.08
N GLY A 310 -38.46 -63.53 -3.47
CA GLY A 310 -38.43 -63.29 -2.01
C GLY A 310 -37.53 -62.14 -1.59
N SER A 311 -37.05 -61.33 -2.53
CA SER A 311 -36.20 -60.16 -2.30
C SER A 311 -34.92 -60.49 -1.54
N VAL A 312 -34.20 -61.49 -2.04
CA VAL A 312 -32.92 -61.95 -1.49
C VAL A 312 -31.84 -61.78 -2.54
N TRP A 313 -30.60 -61.57 -2.10
CA TRP A 313 -29.44 -61.50 -3.00
C TRP A 313 -28.86 -62.88 -3.27
N VAL A 314 -28.88 -63.74 -2.26
CA VAL A 314 -28.39 -65.12 -2.34
C VAL A 314 -29.53 -66.05 -1.93
N ARG A 315 -29.91 -66.96 -2.83
CA ARG A 315 -30.99 -67.94 -2.58
C ARG A 315 -30.57 -68.97 -1.54
N ASP A 316 -31.54 -69.47 -0.79
CA ASP A 316 -31.33 -70.63 0.09
C ASP A 316 -30.78 -71.84 -0.69
N PRO A 317 -29.87 -72.65 -0.11
CA PRO A 317 -29.36 -73.86 -0.73
C PRO A 317 -30.48 -74.87 -1.09
N PRO A 318 -30.29 -75.72 -2.12
CA PRO A 318 -31.36 -76.58 -2.63
C PRO A 318 -31.85 -77.65 -1.63
N GLY A 319 -31.04 -77.97 -0.61
CA GLY A 319 -31.37 -78.88 0.49
C GLY A 319 -31.85 -78.19 1.78
N GLY A 320 -32.04 -76.86 1.76
CA GLY A 320 -32.28 -76.04 2.93
C GLY A 320 -30.98 -75.62 3.65
N LYS A 321 -31.09 -74.65 4.56
CA LYS A 321 -29.96 -73.99 5.25
C LYS A 321 -28.99 -74.96 5.94
N GLU A 322 -29.46 -76.12 6.41
CA GLU A 322 -28.61 -77.12 7.09
C GLU A 322 -27.74 -77.99 6.17
N GLN A 323 -28.05 -78.05 4.86
CA GLN A 323 -27.29 -78.89 3.92
C GLN A 323 -26.22 -78.14 3.14
N GLY A 324 -26.39 -76.82 2.99
CA GLY A 324 -25.48 -75.96 2.24
C GLY A 324 -25.38 -76.27 0.75
N THR A 325 -24.56 -75.50 0.03
CA THR A 325 -24.21 -75.71 -1.38
C THR A 325 -22.72 -75.47 -1.60
N ASN A 326 -22.12 -76.19 -2.55
CA ASN A 326 -20.73 -75.98 -3.02
C ASN A 326 -20.70 -75.42 -4.45
N ASP A 327 -21.82 -74.88 -4.93
CA ASP A 327 -21.91 -74.30 -6.26
C ASP A 327 -21.31 -72.88 -6.25
N PRO A 328 -20.19 -72.61 -6.95
CA PRO A 328 -19.60 -71.28 -7.01
C PRO A 328 -20.41 -70.30 -7.86
N ASN A 329 -21.42 -70.78 -8.60
CA ASN A 329 -22.23 -69.95 -9.49
C ASN A 329 -23.62 -69.66 -8.90
N TRP A 330 -23.77 -69.86 -7.60
CA TRP A 330 -25.09 -69.84 -6.95
C TRP A 330 -25.76 -68.45 -6.98
N ALA A 331 -24.94 -67.39 -7.02
CA ALA A 331 -25.33 -65.99 -7.04
C ALA A 331 -25.26 -65.32 -8.44
N ASP A 332 -25.04 -66.08 -9.51
CA ASP A 332 -24.88 -65.55 -10.88
C ASP A 332 -26.02 -64.60 -11.31
N THR A 333 -27.27 -64.89 -10.92
CA THR A 333 -28.40 -64.01 -11.24
C THR A 333 -28.19 -62.61 -10.68
N SER A 334 -27.77 -62.52 -9.42
CA SER A 334 -27.55 -61.25 -8.71
C SER A 334 -26.30 -60.54 -9.20
N ILE A 335 -25.22 -61.28 -9.48
CA ILE A 335 -23.97 -60.72 -10.03
C ILE A 335 -24.22 -60.09 -11.40
N ASN A 336 -24.81 -60.85 -12.34
CA ASN A 336 -25.09 -60.34 -13.69
C ASN A 336 -26.06 -59.15 -13.66
N PHE A 337 -27.03 -59.16 -12.76
CA PHE A 337 -27.95 -58.04 -12.57
C PHE A 337 -27.24 -56.79 -12.05
N LEU A 338 -26.35 -56.93 -11.07
CA LEU A 338 -25.56 -55.82 -10.55
C LEU A 338 -24.59 -55.27 -11.60
N ASP A 339 -23.94 -56.12 -12.39
CA ASP A 339 -23.09 -55.69 -13.50
C ASP A 339 -23.87 -54.87 -14.53
N GLU A 340 -25.06 -55.34 -14.94
CA GLU A 340 -25.94 -54.59 -15.85
C GLU A 340 -26.42 -53.29 -15.21
N PHE A 341 -26.72 -53.29 -13.91
CA PHE A 341 -27.17 -52.10 -13.20
C PHE A 341 -26.06 -51.05 -13.10
N VAL A 342 -24.84 -51.45 -12.71
CA VAL A 342 -23.67 -50.57 -12.61
C VAL A 342 -23.31 -49.98 -13.97
N GLN A 343 -23.30 -50.80 -15.03
CA GLN A 343 -23.03 -50.32 -16.38
C GLN A 343 -24.06 -49.30 -16.87
N ASN A 344 -25.33 -49.44 -16.46
CA ASN A 344 -26.41 -48.56 -16.92
C ASN A 344 -26.63 -47.32 -16.05
N ASN A 345 -26.22 -47.33 -14.78
CA ASN A 345 -26.55 -46.28 -13.80
C ASN A 345 -25.32 -45.65 -13.11
N GLY A 346 -24.12 -46.20 -13.34
CA GLY A 346 -22.85 -45.68 -12.83
C GLY A 346 -22.37 -44.40 -13.54
N PRO A 347 -21.17 -43.91 -13.22
CA PRO A 347 -20.22 -44.48 -12.26
C PRO A 347 -20.71 -44.38 -10.81
N PHE A 348 -20.34 -45.37 -9.99
CA PHE A 348 -20.63 -45.40 -8.55
C PHE A 348 -19.31 -45.24 -7.79
N HIS A 349 -19.24 -44.26 -6.90
CA HIS A 349 -18.09 -44.01 -6.04
C HIS A 349 -17.99 -45.06 -4.92
N GLY A 350 -19.13 -45.39 -4.29
CA GLY A 350 -19.17 -46.31 -3.16
C GLY A 350 -20.16 -47.47 -3.35
N LEU A 351 -19.89 -48.57 -2.65
CA LEU A 351 -20.79 -49.72 -2.54
C LEU A 351 -21.14 -49.99 -1.08
N LEU A 352 -22.43 -49.91 -0.76
CA LEU A 352 -22.99 -50.07 0.58
C LEU A 352 -23.87 -51.31 0.64
N GLY A 353 -23.68 -52.15 1.66
CA GLY A 353 -24.52 -53.33 1.92
C GLY A 353 -25.00 -53.40 3.37
N PHE A 354 -26.26 -53.80 3.56
CA PHE A 354 -26.84 -54.08 4.87
C PHE A 354 -27.26 -55.55 5.01
N SER A 355 -26.90 -56.22 6.12
CA SER A 355 -27.28 -57.61 6.41
C SER A 355 -26.88 -58.55 5.25
N GLN A 356 -27.83 -59.25 4.61
CA GLN A 356 -27.52 -60.06 3.41
C GLN A 356 -26.94 -59.24 2.24
N GLY A 357 -27.27 -57.94 2.14
CA GLY A 357 -26.65 -57.03 1.17
C GLY A 357 -25.15 -56.89 1.40
N ALA A 358 -24.69 -56.83 2.64
CA ALA A 358 -23.26 -56.80 2.96
C ALA A 358 -22.54 -58.11 2.56
N ALA A 359 -23.20 -59.25 2.76
CA ALA A 359 -22.70 -60.54 2.28
C ALA A 359 -22.59 -60.57 0.74
N MET A 360 -23.59 -60.00 0.05
CA MET A 360 -23.59 -59.87 -1.40
C MET A 360 -22.47 -58.94 -1.90
N VAL A 361 -22.13 -57.86 -1.18
CA VAL A 361 -21.00 -56.99 -1.54
C VAL A 361 -19.69 -57.78 -1.59
N ALA A 362 -19.39 -58.58 -0.57
CA ALA A 362 -18.19 -59.42 -0.56
C ALA A 362 -18.16 -60.42 -1.73
N ILE A 363 -19.30 -61.03 -2.06
CA ILE A 363 -19.45 -61.90 -3.23
C ILE A 363 -19.25 -61.12 -4.53
N TYR A 364 -19.82 -59.92 -4.64
CA TYR A 364 -19.75 -59.12 -5.86
C TYR A 364 -18.32 -58.67 -6.16
N LEU A 365 -17.58 -58.23 -5.14
CA LEU A 365 -16.16 -57.85 -5.27
C LEU A 365 -15.27 -59.02 -5.71
N ALA A 366 -15.59 -60.25 -5.32
CA ALA A 366 -14.81 -61.44 -5.73
C ALA A 366 -15.14 -61.92 -7.16
N TYR A 367 -16.30 -61.56 -7.71
CA TYR A 367 -16.79 -62.12 -8.98
C TYR A 367 -16.87 -61.09 -10.11
N SER A 368 -16.76 -59.80 -9.81
CA SER A 368 -16.85 -58.70 -10.77
C SER A 368 -15.55 -57.92 -10.84
N ASP A 369 -15.22 -57.42 -12.03
CA ASP A 369 -14.08 -56.52 -12.27
C ASP A 369 -14.45 -55.04 -12.02
N VAL A 370 -15.65 -54.77 -11.46
CA VAL A 370 -16.10 -53.42 -11.15
C VAL A 370 -15.35 -52.87 -9.93
N HIS A 371 -14.76 -51.69 -10.08
CA HIS A 371 -14.01 -51.01 -9.03
C HIS A 371 -14.90 -49.97 -8.34
N PHE A 372 -14.74 -49.85 -7.02
CA PHE A 372 -15.36 -48.84 -6.18
C PHE A 372 -14.27 -48.18 -5.33
N ASP A 373 -14.40 -46.90 -5.02
CA ASP A 373 -13.45 -46.17 -4.17
C ASP A 373 -13.65 -46.47 -2.68
N LYS A 374 -14.88 -46.86 -2.29
CA LYS A 374 -15.23 -47.19 -0.90
C LYS A 374 -16.23 -48.34 -0.81
N VAL A 375 -16.08 -49.14 0.25
CA VAL A 375 -17.01 -50.22 0.61
C VAL A 375 -17.55 -50.00 2.02
N ILE A 376 -18.85 -50.12 2.21
CA ILE A 376 -19.53 -49.86 3.49
C ILE A 376 -20.42 -51.06 3.84
N LEU A 377 -20.14 -51.73 4.95
CA LEU A 377 -20.80 -52.97 5.35
C LEU A 377 -21.44 -52.82 6.73
N PHE A 378 -22.78 -52.80 6.77
CA PHE A 378 -23.55 -52.69 8.01
C PHE A 378 -24.13 -54.04 8.44
N ASN A 379 -23.76 -54.52 9.63
CA ASN A 379 -24.28 -55.75 10.27
C ASN A 379 -24.27 -56.97 9.32
N GLY A 380 -23.16 -57.14 8.62
CA GLY A 380 -22.97 -58.17 7.60
C GLY A 380 -22.49 -59.51 8.15
N TYR A 381 -22.43 -60.51 7.28
CA TYR A 381 -21.87 -61.83 7.57
C TYR A 381 -21.38 -62.50 6.28
N LEU A 382 -20.53 -63.53 6.41
CA LEU A 382 -20.23 -64.45 5.32
C LEU A 382 -21.32 -65.51 5.17
N GLU A 383 -21.73 -65.84 3.94
CA GLU A 383 -22.77 -66.84 3.65
C GLU A 383 -22.27 -68.28 3.90
N THR A 384 -22.14 -68.68 5.16
CA THR A 384 -21.56 -69.98 5.60
C THR A 384 -22.26 -71.22 5.02
N GLY A 385 -23.51 -71.07 4.55
CA GLY A 385 -24.25 -72.13 3.83
C GLY A 385 -23.79 -72.33 2.37
N HIS A 386 -22.93 -71.48 1.85
CA HIS A 386 -22.58 -71.39 0.43
C HIS A 386 -21.08 -71.46 0.22
N ARG A 387 -20.50 -72.59 0.61
CA ARG A 387 -19.05 -72.83 0.55
C ARG A 387 -18.45 -72.57 -0.83
N GLY A 388 -19.17 -72.87 -1.91
CA GLY A 388 -18.68 -72.59 -3.27
C GLY A 388 -18.46 -71.11 -3.55
N LEU A 389 -19.28 -70.22 -2.99
CA LEU A 389 -19.11 -68.77 -3.10
C LEU A 389 -17.97 -68.29 -2.19
N ASN A 390 -17.97 -68.74 -0.93
CA ASN A 390 -16.94 -68.34 0.03
C ASN A 390 -15.54 -68.82 -0.36
N ASP A 391 -15.40 -70.01 -0.95
CA ASP A 391 -14.11 -70.52 -1.46
C ASP A 391 -13.52 -69.56 -2.52
N THR A 392 -14.37 -68.87 -3.31
CA THR A 392 -13.94 -67.85 -4.29
C THR A 392 -13.64 -66.50 -3.61
N VAL A 393 -14.48 -66.07 -2.67
CA VAL A 393 -14.22 -64.85 -1.89
C VAL A 393 -12.89 -64.94 -1.14
N GLU A 394 -12.60 -66.10 -0.53
CA GLU A 394 -11.31 -66.38 0.11
C GLU A 394 -10.13 -66.42 -0.87
N SER A 395 -10.34 -66.74 -2.16
CA SER A 395 -9.26 -66.76 -3.15
C SER A 395 -8.91 -65.39 -3.72
N GLU A 396 -9.89 -64.49 -3.79
CA GLU A 396 -9.72 -63.14 -4.32
C GLU A 396 -9.45 -62.08 -3.23
N SER A 397 -9.63 -62.43 -1.95
CA SER A 397 -9.28 -61.57 -0.81
C SER A 397 -7.79 -61.71 -0.41
N PRO A 398 -7.19 -60.71 0.27
CA PRO A 398 -7.81 -59.45 0.72
C PRO A 398 -8.06 -58.46 -0.43
N PHE A 399 -9.23 -57.82 -0.42
CA PHE A 399 -9.60 -56.78 -1.37
C PHE A 399 -8.88 -55.47 -1.04
N ASP A 400 -8.31 -54.84 -2.06
CA ASP A 400 -7.58 -53.58 -1.96
C ASP A 400 -8.50 -52.38 -2.22
N VAL A 401 -9.44 -52.19 -1.29
CA VAL A 401 -10.40 -51.08 -1.30
C VAL A 401 -10.66 -50.65 0.15
N PRO A 402 -10.66 -49.34 0.46
CA PRO A 402 -11.03 -48.86 1.78
C PRO A 402 -12.43 -49.33 2.17
N ALA A 403 -12.49 -50.10 3.25
CA ALA A 403 -13.73 -50.70 3.74
C ALA A 403 -14.08 -50.23 5.15
N LEU A 404 -15.35 -49.92 5.37
CA LEU A 404 -15.94 -49.73 6.69
C LEU A 404 -16.80 -50.94 7.02
N VAL A 405 -16.48 -51.62 8.11
CA VAL A 405 -17.32 -52.67 8.69
C VAL A 405 -17.90 -52.14 9.98
N PHE A 406 -19.23 -52.11 10.07
CA PHE A 406 -19.96 -51.69 11.26
C PHE A 406 -20.75 -52.85 11.85
N GLU A 407 -20.60 -53.05 13.16
CA GLU A 407 -21.30 -54.06 13.94
C GLU A 407 -22.11 -53.41 15.07
N GLY A 408 -23.41 -53.70 15.14
CA GLY A 408 -24.26 -53.35 16.26
C GLY A 408 -24.04 -54.29 17.44
N GLU A 409 -23.57 -53.77 18.59
CA GLU A 409 -23.28 -54.57 19.78
C GLU A 409 -24.51 -55.30 20.36
N ASN A 410 -25.72 -54.82 20.00
CA ASN A 410 -26.98 -55.38 20.44
C ASN A 410 -27.66 -56.28 19.38
N ASP A 411 -26.97 -56.58 18.27
CA ASP A 411 -27.46 -57.51 17.25
C ASP A 411 -27.49 -58.96 17.75
N ALA A 412 -28.66 -59.38 18.24
CA ALA A 412 -28.89 -60.73 18.73
C ALA A 412 -28.91 -61.82 17.64
N TRP A 413 -28.95 -61.46 16.36
CA TRP A 413 -28.98 -62.41 15.25
C TRP A 413 -27.60 -62.77 14.71
N PHE A 414 -26.68 -61.80 14.65
CA PHE A 414 -25.39 -61.98 13.96
C PHE A 414 -24.18 -61.39 14.68
N GLY A 415 -24.24 -61.11 16.00
CA GLY A 415 -23.20 -60.44 16.80
C GLY A 415 -21.81 -61.10 16.93
N TYR A 416 -21.37 -61.86 15.91
CA TYR A 416 -20.01 -62.32 15.67
C TYR A 416 -19.62 -62.40 14.16
N GLY A 417 -20.52 -62.09 13.21
CA GLY A 417 -20.32 -62.33 11.78
C GLY A 417 -19.62 -61.20 11.01
N SER A 418 -19.73 -59.95 11.48
CA SER A 418 -19.10 -58.78 10.85
C SER A 418 -17.58 -58.80 10.96
N ALA A 419 -17.04 -59.34 12.06
CA ALA A 419 -15.60 -59.46 12.26
C ALA A 419 -14.92 -60.33 11.18
N GLU A 420 -15.57 -61.39 10.70
CA GLU A 420 -15.05 -62.23 9.62
C GLU A 420 -15.03 -61.50 8.27
N LEU A 421 -15.98 -60.59 8.02
CA LEU A 421 -15.96 -59.74 6.83
C LEU A 421 -14.79 -58.74 6.84
N ALA A 422 -14.41 -58.23 8.01
CA ALA A 422 -13.29 -57.31 8.13
C ALA A 422 -11.96 -57.96 7.72
N GLU A 423 -11.80 -59.27 7.89
CA GLU A 423 -10.60 -60.01 7.45
C GLU A 423 -10.44 -60.09 5.93
N LEU A 424 -11.48 -59.74 5.15
CA LEU A 424 -11.46 -59.77 3.69
C LEU A 424 -10.81 -58.55 3.04
N PHE A 425 -10.44 -57.51 3.79
CA PHE A 425 -9.96 -56.24 3.24
C PHE A 425 -8.56 -55.91 3.75
N SER A 426 -7.72 -55.30 2.90
CA SER A 426 -6.37 -54.84 3.27
C SER A 426 -6.41 -53.55 4.11
N ASP A 427 -7.33 -52.63 3.79
CA ASP A 427 -7.59 -51.36 4.47
C ASP A 427 -9.02 -51.36 5.04
N VAL A 428 -9.16 -51.63 6.34
CA VAL A 428 -10.46 -51.75 6.99
C VAL A 428 -10.56 -50.94 8.28
N THR A 429 -11.64 -50.15 8.37
CA THR A 429 -12.09 -49.54 9.62
C THR A 429 -13.22 -50.40 10.19
N HIS A 430 -12.99 -51.05 11.33
CA HIS A 430 -14.00 -51.86 12.01
C HIS A 430 -14.56 -51.11 13.22
N LEU A 431 -15.85 -50.76 13.17
CA LEU A 431 -16.55 -50.03 14.22
C LEU A 431 -17.60 -50.90 14.90
N VAL A 432 -17.68 -50.80 16.23
CA VAL A 432 -18.71 -51.48 17.04
C VAL A 432 -19.58 -50.42 17.73
N GLY A 433 -20.80 -50.26 17.22
CA GLY A 433 -21.77 -49.27 17.64
C GLY A 433 -22.81 -49.81 18.64
N SER A 434 -23.65 -48.91 19.14
CA SER A 434 -24.74 -49.21 20.07
C SER A 434 -26.02 -49.74 19.40
N ALA A 435 -26.02 -49.86 18.08
CA ALA A 435 -27.15 -50.26 17.26
C ALA A 435 -27.57 -51.72 17.50
N ASP A 436 -28.85 -52.02 17.20
CA ASP A 436 -29.33 -53.39 17.03
C ASP A 436 -29.01 -53.86 15.58
N HIS A 437 -29.83 -54.78 15.02
CA HIS A 437 -29.76 -55.17 13.61
C HIS A 437 -30.40 -54.12 12.67
N HIS A 438 -29.84 -52.90 12.64
CA HIS A 438 -30.22 -51.82 11.72
C HIS A 438 -29.00 -50.95 11.36
N VAL A 439 -29.09 -50.16 10.29
CA VAL A 439 -28.08 -49.14 9.94
C VAL A 439 -27.93 -48.14 11.09
N PRO A 440 -26.72 -47.70 11.47
CA PRO A 440 -26.52 -46.74 12.57
C PRO A 440 -27.37 -45.49 12.38
N ILE A 441 -27.97 -45.04 13.48
CA ILE A 441 -28.76 -43.81 13.55
C ILE A 441 -27.92 -42.71 14.19
N SER A 442 -28.32 -41.45 14.04
CA SER A 442 -27.63 -40.26 14.56
C SER A 442 -27.33 -40.28 16.06
N THR A 443 -28.05 -41.08 16.86
CA THR A 443 -27.79 -41.26 18.28
C THR A 443 -26.83 -42.40 18.61
N ASP A 444 -26.35 -43.15 17.62
CA ASP A 444 -25.38 -44.22 17.81
C ASP A 444 -24.00 -43.64 18.14
N ARG A 445 -23.27 -44.31 19.06
CA ARG A 445 -21.94 -43.86 19.48
C ARG A 445 -20.96 -43.68 18.32
N GLU A 446 -21.05 -44.52 17.29
CA GLU A 446 -20.10 -44.51 16.18
C GLU A 446 -20.64 -43.82 14.92
N PHE A 447 -21.83 -43.18 14.97
CA PHE A 447 -22.45 -42.57 13.79
C PHE A 447 -21.55 -41.53 13.12
N GLU A 448 -20.93 -40.64 13.89
CA GLU A 448 -20.03 -39.61 13.34
C GLU A 448 -18.77 -40.22 12.69
N ASN A 449 -18.26 -41.33 13.24
CA ASN A 449 -17.13 -42.04 12.65
C ASN A 449 -17.51 -42.70 11.31
N VAL A 450 -18.74 -43.21 11.20
CA VAL A 450 -19.32 -43.71 9.94
C VAL A 450 -19.43 -42.57 8.91
N VAL A 451 -20.00 -41.43 9.31
CA VAL A 451 -20.12 -40.24 8.43
C VAL A 451 -18.75 -39.76 7.98
N SER A 452 -17.78 -39.66 8.89
CA SER A 452 -16.41 -39.25 8.59
C SER A 452 -15.73 -40.18 7.60
N PHE A 453 -15.90 -41.50 7.74
CA PHE A 453 -15.33 -42.46 6.79
C PHE A 453 -15.93 -42.30 5.38
N ILE A 454 -17.24 -42.07 5.29
CA ILE A 454 -17.93 -41.91 4.00
C ILE A 454 -17.51 -40.59 3.34
N ARG A 455 -17.39 -39.50 4.13
CA ARG A 455 -16.99 -38.16 3.65
C ARG A 455 -15.52 -38.07 3.28
N ASP A 456 -14.65 -38.92 3.81
CA ASP A 456 -13.21 -38.96 3.49
C ASP A 456 -12.96 -39.29 2.01
N VAL A 457 -13.26 -38.37 1.10
CA VAL A 457 -12.96 -38.48 -0.32
C VAL A 457 -11.46 -38.27 -0.43
N ARG A 458 -10.71 -39.37 -0.53
CA ARG A 458 -9.27 -39.26 -0.78
C ARG A 458 -9.09 -38.63 -2.16
N GLN A 459 -8.67 -37.37 -2.17
CA GLN A 459 -8.45 -36.61 -3.39
C GLN A 459 -7.12 -37.03 -4.00
N TYR A 460 -7.19 -37.42 -5.27
CA TYR A 460 -6.06 -37.80 -6.09
C TYR A 460 -5.46 -36.55 -6.72
N GLY A 461 -4.14 -36.40 -6.62
CA GLY A 461 -3.37 -35.29 -7.17
C GLY A 461 -1.93 -35.38 -6.71
N CYS A 462 -1.05 -34.51 -7.20
CA CYS A 462 0.33 -34.54 -6.77
C CYS A 462 0.45 -34.15 -5.29
N THR A 463 0.93 -35.07 -4.45
CA THR A 463 1.15 -34.84 -3.01
C THR A 463 2.58 -34.40 -2.69
N ASP A 464 3.42 -34.19 -3.71
CA ASP A 464 4.80 -33.74 -3.55
C ASP A 464 4.87 -32.20 -3.59
N PRO A 465 5.16 -31.52 -2.47
CA PRO A 465 5.24 -30.06 -2.41
C PRO A 465 6.37 -29.47 -3.30
N ASP A 466 7.30 -30.30 -3.75
CA ASP A 466 8.38 -29.86 -4.66
C ASP A 466 7.97 -29.87 -6.14
N ALA A 467 6.77 -30.38 -6.47
CA ALA A 467 6.25 -30.42 -7.83
C ALA A 467 5.49 -29.12 -8.19
N SER A 468 5.58 -28.70 -9.45
CA SER A 468 4.93 -27.51 -9.98
C SER A 468 3.40 -27.62 -10.08
N ASN A 469 2.84 -28.80 -9.88
CA ASN A 469 1.40 -29.07 -9.82
C ASN A 469 1.00 -29.72 -8.49
N PHE A 470 1.73 -29.43 -7.42
CA PHE A 470 1.34 -29.83 -6.07
C PHE A 470 -0.10 -29.41 -5.78
N ASN A 471 -0.89 -30.34 -5.26
CA ASN A 471 -2.26 -30.12 -4.85
C ASN A 471 -2.35 -30.31 -3.33
N ASN A 472 -2.55 -29.21 -2.61
CA ASN A 472 -2.64 -29.19 -1.14
C ASN A 472 -3.87 -29.95 -0.60
N GLU A 473 -4.90 -30.15 -1.42
CA GLU A 473 -6.08 -30.94 -1.08
C GLU A 473 -5.90 -32.44 -1.38
N ALA A 474 -4.84 -32.83 -2.14
CA ALA A 474 -4.58 -34.23 -2.45
C ALA A 474 -4.08 -35.00 -1.22
N THR A 475 -4.75 -36.10 -0.91
CA THR A 475 -4.38 -37.03 0.19
C THR A 475 -3.78 -38.35 -0.32
N LEU A 476 -3.83 -38.59 -1.64
CA LEU A 476 -3.20 -39.71 -2.33
C LEU A 476 -2.55 -39.25 -3.64
N ASP A 477 -1.29 -39.65 -3.84
CA ASP A 477 -0.55 -39.37 -5.08
C ASP A 477 -1.10 -40.19 -6.26
N ASP A 478 -1.47 -39.51 -7.34
CA ASP A 478 -1.93 -40.12 -8.59
C ASP A 478 -0.82 -40.29 -9.63
N GLY A 479 0.41 -39.92 -9.28
CA GLY A 479 1.58 -39.99 -10.13
C GLY A 479 1.63 -38.88 -11.18
N SER A 480 0.81 -37.83 -11.03
CA SER A 480 0.76 -36.67 -11.94
C SER A 480 1.83 -35.61 -11.64
N CYS A 481 2.65 -35.77 -10.59
CA CYS A 481 3.66 -34.78 -10.20
C CYS A 481 4.57 -34.35 -11.36
N ASN A 482 4.51 -33.07 -11.71
CA ASN A 482 5.33 -32.40 -12.70
C ASN A 482 6.45 -31.64 -12.00
N TYR A 483 7.68 -31.81 -12.48
CA TYR A 483 8.86 -31.12 -11.97
C TYR A 483 9.50 -30.25 -13.05
N ASP A 484 8.68 -29.71 -13.96
CA ASP A 484 9.15 -28.66 -14.87
C ASP A 484 9.79 -27.54 -14.02
N SER A 485 10.97 -27.10 -14.46
CA SER A 485 11.90 -26.36 -13.61
C SER A 485 11.27 -25.09 -13.08
N LYS A 486 11.11 -24.96 -11.75
CA LYS A 486 10.91 -23.66 -11.08
C LYS A 486 11.83 -22.63 -11.74
N PRO A 487 11.34 -21.42 -12.06
CA PRO A 487 12.18 -20.42 -12.70
C PRO A 487 13.42 -20.20 -11.86
N VAL A 488 14.56 -20.00 -12.54
CA VAL A 488 15.83 -19.81 -11.83
C VAL A 488 15.70 -18.56 -10.97
N THR A 489 15.96 -18.68 -9.67
CA THR A 489 15.88 -17.58 -8.70
C THR A 489 16.67 -16.36 -9.19
N GLY A 490 16.03 -15.19 -9.18
CA GLY A 490 16.57 -13.94 -9.70
C GLY A 490 16.49 -13.77 -11.23
N SER A 491 15.87 -14.70 -11.95
CA SER A 491 15.54 -14.52 -13.37
C SER A 491 14.32 -13.61 -13.57
N LEU A 492 14.13 -13.13 -14.80
CA LEU A 492 12.97 -12.29 -15.17
C LEU A 492 11.63 -12.98 -14.85
N GLU A 493 11.53 -14.28 -15.11
CA GLU A 493 10.33 -15.09 -14.85
C GLU A 493 10.06 -15.22 -13.35
N TRP A 494 11.10 -15.48 -12.55
CA TRP A 494 10.98 -15.55 -11.09
C TRP A 494 10.54 -14.19 -10.48
N TRP A 495 11.10 -13.07 -10.95
CA TRP A 495 10.66 -11.75 -10.48
C TRP A 495 9.20 -11.44 -10.86
N GLY A 496 8.73 -11.93 -12.02
CA GLY A 496 7.33 -11.82 -12.42
C GLY A 496 6.38 -12.68 -11.59
N GLU A 497 6.85 -13.78 -10.99
CA GLU A 497 6.06 -14.60 -10.06
C GLU A 497 6.06 -14.04 -8.62
N VAL A 498 7.15 -13.36 -8.22
CA VAL A 498 7.32 -12.87 -6.83
C VAL A 498 6.72 -11.49 -6.62
N LEU A 499 6.83 -10.58 -7.60
CA LEU A 499 6.27 -9.24 -7.47
C LEU A 499 4.78 -9.27 -7.76
N LEU A 500 4.02 -8.65 -6.87
CA LEU A 500 2.57 -8.50 -7.00
C LEU A 500 2.25 -7.16 -7.66
N CYS A 501 1.02 -7.05 -8.15
CA CYS A 501 0.51 -5.86 -8.81
C CYS A 501 1.17 -5.50 -10.13
N ASP A 502 1.74 -6.48 -10.83
CA ASP A 502 2.20 -6.23 -12.19
C ASP A 502 1.01 -5.79 -13.05
N SER A 503 1.20 -4.67 -13.75
CA SER A 503 0.28 -4.02 -14.68
C SER A 503 -0.33 -4.92 -15.77
N THR A 504 0.10 -6.18 -15.87
CA THR A 504 -0.40 -7.18 -16.81
C THR A 504 -1.52 -8.08 -16.27
N GLU A 505 -1.81 -8.06 -14.97
CA GLU A 505 -2.90 -8.85 -14.36
C GLU A 505 -4.13 -8.01 -13.98
N GLN A 506 -5.30 -8.63 -13.91
CA GLN A 506 -6.51 -7.97 -13.41
C GLN A 506 -6.39 -7.81 -11.89
N ILE A 507 -6.11 -6.60 -11.45
CA ILE A 507 -5.98 -6.24 -10.04
C ILE A 507 -7.32 -5.69 -9.55
N GLU A 508 -7.87 -6.29 -8.50
CA GLU A 508 -9.10 -5.81 -7.88
C GLU A 508 -8.91 -4.42 -7.23
N PRO A 509 -9.91 -3.54 -7.30
CA PRO A 509 -9.86 -2.24 -6.65
C PRO A 509 -9.80 -2.39 -5.13
N VAL A 510 -8.96 -1.56 -4.53
CA VAL A 510 -8.67 -1.49 -3.10
C VAL A 510 -9.46 -0.36 -2.46
N ASP A 511 -10.03 -0.67 -1.31
CA ASP A 511 -10.82 0.26 -0.51
C ASP A 511 -10.05 0.78 0.72
N ASP A 512 -10.15 2.08 0.99
CA ASP A 512 -9.70 2.65 2.27
C ASP A 512 -10.90 2.74 3.22
N TYR A 513 -10.93 1.87 4.23
CA TYR A 513 -12.04 1.82 5.19
C TYR A 513 -12.15 3.06 6.09
N ASN A 514 -11.22 4.01 6.03
CA ASN A 514 -11.36 5.30 6.69
C ASN A 514 -12.20 6.31 5.90
N THR A 515 -12.48 6.08 4.61
CA THR A 515 -13.37 6.92 3.80
C THR A 515 -14.81 6.38 3.84
N THR A 516 -15.78 7.18 3.37
CA THR A 516 -17.21 6.79 3.37
C THR A 516 -17.72 6.28 2.01
N GLU A 517 -16.94 6.50 0.96
CA GLU A 517 -17.23 6.11 -0.42
C GLU A 517 -16.06 5.24 -0.89
N SER A 518 -16.31 4.27 -1.77
CA SER A 518 -15.22 3.41 -2.20
C SER A 518 -14.23 4.15 -3.09
N ASP A 519 -12.96 4.15 -2.70
CA ASP A 519 -11.91 4.90 -3.38
C ASP A 519 -11.47 4.22 -4.69
N ASN A 520 -11.65 2.90 -4.80
CA ASN A 520 -11.25 2.08 -5.95
C ASN A 520 -9.80 2.31 -6.36
N HIS A 521 -8.90 2.40 -5.38
CA HIS A 521 -7.47 2.50 -5.65
C HIS A 521 -6.99 1.24 -6.39
N LEU A 522 -6.09 1.37 -7.35
CA LEU A 522 -5.51 0.22 -8.04
C LEU A 522 -4.07 0.08 -7.60
N CYS A 523 -3.69 -1.11 -7.13
CA CYS A 523 -2.28 -1.43 -6.95
C CYS A 523 -1.61 -1.46 -8.32
N GLN A 524 -0.48 -0.77 -8.49
CA GLN A 524 0.25 -0.79 -9.76
C GLN A 524 1.76 -0.84 -9.51
N LEU A 525 2.39 -1.79 -10.17
CA LEU A 525 3.83 -1.99 -10.18
C LEU A 525 4.28 -2.37 -11.60
N SER A 526 5.49 -1.94 -11.96
CA SER A 526 6.21 -2.42 -13.13
C SER A 526 7.70 -2.52 -12.80
N PHE A 527 8.43 -3.36 -13.52
CA PHE A 527 9.86 -3.54 -13.26
C PHE A 527 10.68 -3.76 -14.52
N GLU A 528 11.94 -3.35 -14.45
CA GLU A 528 12.95 -3.57 -15.49
C GLU A 528 14.20 -4.22 -14.90
N MET A 529 14.68 -5.28 -15.57
CA MET A 529 15.89 -6.00 -15.18
C MET A 529 17.13 -5.34 -15.80
N GLY A 530 17.98 -4.73 -14.97
CA GLY A 530 19.31 -4.26 -15.35
C GLY A 530 20.39 -5.36 -15.32
N GLU A 531 21.65 -4.98 -15.53
CA GLU A 531 22.78 -5.93 -15.47
C GLU A 531 23.16 -6.33 -14.03
N THR A 532 22.95 -5.43 -13.06
CA THR A 532 23.37 -5.61 -11.65
C THR A 532 22.25 -5.34 -10.65
N GLU A 533 21.21 -4.63 -11.05
CA GLU A 533 20.09 -4.20 -10.22
C GLU A 533 18.78 -4.35 -10.99
N ILE A 534 17.69 -4.58 -10.26
CA ILE A 534 16.31 -4.45 -10.74
C ILE A 534 15.82 -3.05 -10.39
N ILE A 535 15.11 -2.42 -11.33
CA ILE A 535 14.43 -1.14 -11.14
C ILE A 535 12.93 -1.44 -11.06
N ILE A 536 12.27 -1.00 -10.00
CA ILE A 536 10.85 -1.25 -9.75
C ILE A 536 10.16 0.10 -9.58
N ASP A 537 9.19 0.38 -10.43
CA ASP A 537 8.31 1.54 -10.34
C ASP A 537 6.98 1.11 -9.71
N SER A 538 6.56 1.77 -8.62
CA SER A 538 5.30 1.48 -7.94
C SER A 538 4.52 2.74 -7.59
N ASN A 539 3.19 2.61 -7.53
CA ASN A 539 2.32 3.69 -7.07
C ASN A 539 2.07 3.70 -5.55
N GLY A 540 2.68 2.77 -4.81
CA GLY A 540 2.62 2.70 -3.34
C GLY A 540 1.24 2.36 -2.76
N ILE A 541 0.31 1.88 -3.58
CA ILE A 541 -0.98 1.33 -3.14
C ILE A 541 -0.80 -0.16 -2.89
N PRO A 542 -1.27 -0.73 -1.76
CA PRO A 542 -1.20 -2.17 -1.51
C PRO A 542 -2.17 -2.96 -2.39
N ASN A 543 -2.00 -4.28 -2.49
CA ASN A 543 -2.94 -5.20 -3.15
C ASN A 543 -4.11 -5.66 -2.24
N HIS A 544 -4.38 -4.93 -1.17
CA HIS A 544 -5.37 -5.28 -0.17
C HIS A 544 -6.06 -4.04 0.39
N ASP A 545 -7.30 -4.19 0.89
CA ASP A 545 -8.00 -3.10 1.57
C ASP A 545 -7.21 -2.63 2.80
N LEU A 546 -7.29 -1.33 3.06
CA LEU A 546 -6.43 -0.67 4.03
C LEU A 546 -7.21 0.25 4.96
N GLU A 547 -6.52 0.66 6.01
CA GLU A 547 -6.95 1.75 6.89
C GLU A 547 -5.81 2.77 6.95
N SER A 548 -6.05 3.96 6.41
CA SER A 548 -5.07 5.05 6.31
C SER A 548 -4.62 5.66 7.65
N GLY A 549 -5.22 5.27 8.77
CA GLY A 549 -4.82 5.78 10.08
C GLY A 549 -5.33 7.20 10.38
N PRO A 550 -4.76 7.88 11.40
CA PRO A 550 -5.20 9.22 11.79
C PRO A 550 -4.76 10.32 10.82
N GLY A 551 -3.81 10.00 9.94
CA GLY A 551 -3.26 10.92 8.95
C GLY A 551 -4.25 11.29 7.86
N CYS A 552 -5.01 10.30 7.36
CA CYS A 552 -5.87 10.30 6.18
C CYS A 552 -5.31 11.10 4.96
N CYS A 553 -5.44 10.63 3.74
CA CYS A 553 -5.91 9.34 3.27
C CYS A 553 -4.86 8.86 2.28
N THR A 554 -4.80 7.55 2.05
CA THR A 554 -3.87 6.99 1.09
C THR A 554 -4.10 7.62 -0.28
N SER A 555 -3.02 7.91 -0.99
CA SER A 555 -3.06 8.40 -2.36
C SER A 555 -1.92 7.80 -3.15
N GLU A 556 -2.12 7.66 -4.46
CA GLU A 556 -1.07 7.18 -5.37
C GLU A 556 0.18 8.03 -5.26
N GLN A 557 1.31 7.34 -5.20
CA GLN A 557 2.65 7.90 -5.19
C GLN A 557 3.35 7.62 -6.53
N SER A 558 4.55 8.17 -6.72
CA SER A 558 5.43 7.82 -7.84
C SER A 558 6.78 7.44 -7.24
N LEU A 559 6.98 6.14 -7.05
CA LEU A 559 8.12 5.57 -6.33
C LEU A 559 8.97 4.76 -7.32
N GLU A 560 10.29 5.01 -7.33
CA GLU A 560 11.27 4.22 -8.07
C GLU A 560 12.22 3.57 -7.06
N TRP A 561 12.37 2.25 -7.14
CA TRP A 561 13.21 1.45 -6.26
C TRP A 561 14.30 0.76 -7.06
N ARG A 562 15.51 0.71 -6.49
CA ARG A 562 16.67 0.02 -7.10
C ARG A 562 17.21 -1.01 -6.13
N ILE A 563 17.15 -2.28 -6.52
CA ILE A 563 17.55 -3.40 -5.67
C ILE A 563 18.65 -4.22 -6.35
N PRO A 564 19.78 -4.50 -5.69
CA PRO A 564 20.83 -5.35 -6.25
C PRO A 564 20.31 -6.77 -6.56
N LEU A 565 20.57 -7.29 -7.76
CA LEU A 565 20.21 -8.66 -8.14
C LEU A 565 21.06 -9.72 -7.44
N VAL A 566 22.28 -9.35 -7.04
CA VAL A 566 23.21 -10.22 -6.32
C VAL A 566 23.72 -9.46 -5.10
N PRO A 567 23.18 -9.74 -3.90
CA PRO A 567 23.57 -9.03 -2.69
C PRO A 567 25.02 -9.35 -2.30
N ASN A 568 25.75 -8.32 -1.85
CA ASN A 568 27.15 -8.45 -1.41
C ASN A 568 27.28 -8.10 0.06
N ASN A 569 27.83 -8.99 0.88
CA ASN A 569 28.05 -8.75 2.31
C ASN A 569 28.93 -7.52 2.57
N GLN A 570 28.51 -6.67 3.49
CA GLN A 570 29.29 -5.52 3.95
C GLN A 570 30.54 -5.96 4.70
N THR A 571 31.70 -5.40 4.31
CA THR A 571 32.96 -5.71 4.99
C THR A 571 32.99 -5.13 6.40
N GLY A 572 33.17 -5.98 7.41
CA GLY A 572 33.30 -5.57 8.80
C GLY A 572 31.99 -5.53 9.59
N CYS A 573 30.86 -5.86 8.95
CA CYS A 573 29.60 -6.14 9.61
C CYS A 573 29.53 -7.62 10.00
N ASP A 574 29.36 -7.92 11.30
CA ASP A 574 29.11 -9.28 11.81
C ASP A 574 27.89 -9.27 12.74
N PRO A 575 26.69 -9.33 12.16
CA PRO A 575 25.45 -9.15 12.92
C PRO A 575 25.14 -10.34 13.85
N THR A 576 25.84 -11.47 13.72
CA THR A 576 25.74 -12.57 14.70
C THR A 576 26.28 -12.21 16.08
N LEU A 577 27.10 -11.15 16.15
CA LEU A 577 27.66 -10.65 17.41
C LEU A 577 27.01 -9.33 17.84
N SER A 578 26.86 -8.38 16.91
CA SER A 578 26.33 -7.04 17.18
C SER A 578 26.14 -6.26 15.89
N THR A 579 25.43 -5.13 15.96
CA THR A 579 25.31 -4.16 14.86
C THR A 579 26.58 -3.33 14.62
N ASP A 580 27.63 -3.49 15.42
CA ASP A 580 28.90 -2.77 15.26
C ASP A 580 29.52 -3.03 13.87
N GLY A 581 29.69 -1.97 13.08
CA GLY A 581 30.27 -2.05 11.74
C GLY A 581 29.27 -2.36 10.62
N CYS A 582 27.99 -2.60 10.95
CA CYS A 582 26.89 -2.70 10.02
C CYS A 582 26.31 -1.32 9.69
N THR A 583 25.68 -1.19 8.52
CA THR A 583 24.92 0.01 8.17
C THR A 583 23.53 -0.08 8.77
N MET A 584 23.14 0.88 9.62
CA MET A 584 21.84 0.87 10.27
C MET A 584 20.73 1.23 9.28
N ALA A 585 19.58 0.55 9.41
CA ALA A 585 18.38 0.90 8.68
C ALA A 585 17.76 2.19 9.27
N PRO A 586 17.09 3.03 8.47
CA PRO A 586 16.35 4.19 8.98
C PRO A 586 15.32 3.80 10.06
N GLU A 587 15.20 4.62 11.11
CA GLU A 587 14.23 4.37 12.19
C GLU A 587 12.78 4.70 11.77
N ARG A 588 12.59 5.66 10.84
CA ARG A 588 11.28 6.23 10.44
C ARG A 588 11.12 6.46 8.94
N ASP A 589 11.85 5.70 8.14
CA ASP A 589 11.83 5.81 6.68
C ASP A 589 11.82 4.39 6.09
N ALA A 590 11.68 4.30 4.77
CA ALA A 590 11.71 3.03 4.08
C ALA A 590 13.02 2.28 4.36
N VAL A 591 12.90 1.04 4.80
CA VAL A 591 14.02 0.11 5.02
C VAL A 591 14.08 -0.97 3.93
N ALA A 592 12.95 -1.22 3.29
CA ALA A 592 12.75 -2.26 2.28
C ALA A 592 11.51 -1.97 1.42
N LEU A 593 11.37 -2.74 0.35
CA LEU A 593 10.20 -2.74 -0.54
C LEU A 593 9.41 -4.04 -0.34
N ALA A 594 8.10 -3.96 -0.09
CA ALA A 594 7.23 -5.13 -0.09
C ALA A 594 6.95 -5.61 -1.52
N VAL A 595 6.59 -6.89 -1.67
CA VAL A 595 6.35 -7.51 -2.99
C VAL A 595 5.24 -6.85 -3.80
N ASN A 596 4.29 -6.16 -3.15
CA ASN A 596 3.22 -5.39 -3.79
C ASN A 596 3.61 -3.93 -4.10
N GLY A 597 4.87 -3.55 -3.93
CA GLY A 597 5.35 -2.21 -4.25
C GLY A 597 5.18 -1.17 -3.14
N VAL A 598 4.62 -1.55 -1.99
CA VAL A 598 4.48 -0.66 -0.82
C VAL A 598 5.79 -0.62 -0.01
N PRO A 599 6.24 0.55 0.46
CA PRO A 599 7.43 0.63 1.30
C PRO A 599 7.20 0.01 2.69
N ILE A 600 8.23 -0.69 3.19
CA ILE A 600 8.31 -1.17 4.56
C ILE A 600 9.14 -0.16 5.35
N PHE A 601 8.62 0.36 6.44
CA PHE A 601 9.28 1.38 7.26
C PHE A 601 10.00 0.76 8.47
N GLY A 602 10.91 1.54 9.05
CA GLY A 602 11.53 1.21 10.34
C GLY A 602 10.50 1.16 11.48
N PRO A 603 10.88 0.64 12.65
CA PRO A 603 9.94 0.34 13.73
C PRO A 603 9.38 1.56 14.47
N GLU A 604 9.87 2.77 14.20
CA GLU A 604 9.38 4.00 14.81
C GLU A 604 8.49 4.81 13.85
N ASP A 605 7.53 5.53 14.42
CA ASP A 605 6.77 6.58 13.71
C ASP A 605 6.83 7.91 14.48
N GLY A 606 6.33 9.03 13.93
CA GLY A 606 6.23 10.31 14.63
C GLY A 606 5.30 10.18 15.84
N PRO A 607 5.84 10.04 17.07
CA PRO A 607 6.76 10.97 17.74
C PRO A 607 8.12 10.38 18.20
N GLY A 608 8.45 9.16 17.77
CA GLY A 608 9.68 8.43 18.08
C GLY A 608 9.55 7.31 19.08
N GLY A 609 8.34 6.78 19.24
CA GLY A 609 8.12 5.52 19.93
C GLY A 609 8.00 4.39 18.91
N ASP A 610 8.10 3.17 19.41
CA ASP A 610 7.81 1.95 18.66
C ASP A 610 6.33 1.92 18.26
N ALA A 611 6.08 2.01 16.95
CA ALA A 611 4.73 2.15 16.41
C ALA A 611 3.84 0.93 16.72
N VAL A 612 4.44 -0.26 16.69
CA VAL A 612 3.75 -1.53 16.89
C VAL A 612 3.49 -1.74 18.38
N ALA A 613 4.48 -1.51 19.25
CA ALA A 613 4.28 -1.60 20.69
C ALA A 613 3.21 -0.60 21.19
N GLY A 614 3.16 0.60 20.62
CA GLY A 614 2.11 1.58 20.89
C GLY A 614 0.72 1.10 20.45
N HIS A 615 0.62 0.45 19.28
CA HIS A 615 -0.63 -0.10 18.76
C HIS A 615 -1.14 -1.30 19.58
N GLU A 616 -0.24 -2.21 19.95
CA GLU A 616 -0.53 -3.41 20.76
C GLU A 616 -0.78 -3.08 22.25
N GLY A 617 -0.58 -1.82 22.65
CA GLY A 617 -0.96 -1.33 23.98
C GLY A 617 0.09 -1.58 25.07
N GLU A 618 1.35 -1.79 24.71
CA GLU A 618 2.47 -1.87 25.66
C GLU A 618 2.71 -0.54 26.39
N TYR A 619 2.35 0.57 25.74
CA TYR A 619 2.37 1.90 26.35
C TYR A 619 1.27 2.80 25.78
N GLU A 620 0.94 3.87 26.51
CA GLU A 620 0.04 4.92 26.01
C GLU A 620 0.85 6.07 25.39
N GLU A 621 0.69 6.31 24.09
CA GLU A 621 1.33 7.43 23.41
C GLU A 621 0.60 8.75 23.69
N ASP A 622 1.26 9.67 24.37
CA ASP A 622 0.71 10.95 24.83
C ASP A 622 1.28 12.18 24.10
N ARG A 623 2.27 12.01 23.22
CA ARG A 623 2.87 13.09 22.42
C ARG A 623 2.09 13.34 21.14
N GLN A 624 1.81 12.27 20.39
CA GLN A 624 1.04 12.28 19.14
C GLN A 624 0.36 10.93 18.96
N HIS A 625 -0.97 10.93 18.86
CA HIS A 625 -1.70 9.68 18.68
C HIS A 625 -1.43 9.09 17.29
N ILE A 626 -0.87 7.89 17.27
CA ILE A 626 -0.71 7.04 16.10
C ILE A 626 -1.54 5.78 16.33
N TRP A 627 -2.07 5.22 15.25
CA TRP A 627 -2.62 3.87 15.24
C TRP A 627 -2.33 3.26 13.87
N LEU A 628 -2.14 1.95 13.87
CA LEU A 628 -1.90 1.14 12.68
C LEU A 628 -3.20 0.45 12.30
N GLY A 629 -3.43 0.33 10.99
CA GLY A 629 -4.61 -0.30 10.43
C GLY A 629 -4.42 -1.80 10.18
N ILE A 630 -5.20 -2.31 9.23
CA ILE A 630 -5.01 -3.64 8.65
C ILE A 630 -3.53 -3.81 8.24
N CYS A 631 -2.96 -4.99 8.53
CA CYS A 631 -1.55 -5.31 8.27
C CYS A 631 -0.52 -4.47 9.03
N HIS A 632 -0.93 -3.82 10.13
CA HIS A 632 -0.08 -2.91 10.89
C HIS A 632 0.57 -1.82 10.00
N GLY A 633 -0.16 -1.39 8.96
CA GLY A 633 0.24 -0.31 8.07
C GLY A 633 -0.66 0.92 8.24
N HIS A 634 -0.21 2.07 7.75
CA HIS A 634 -1.02 3.28 7.67
C HIS A 634 -0.47 4.26 6.63
N SER A 635 -1.14 5.41 6.45
CA SER A 635 -0.64 6.49 5.58
C SER A 635 0.14 7.55 6.35
N GLY A 636 1.35 7.84 5.88
CA GLY A 636 2.15 8.97 6.30
C GLY A 636 1.74 10.29 5.62
N PRO A 637 2.48 11.38 5.89
CA PRO A 637 2.27 12.68 5.25
C PRO A 637 2.26 12.57 3.71
N GLY A 638 1.28 13.20 3.06
CA GLY A 638 1.15 13.13 1.59
C GLY A 638 0.47 11.86 1.07
N GLY A 639 -0.11 11.04 1.95
CA GLY A 639 -0.89 9.86 1.58
C GLY A 639 -0.06 8.62 1.26
N ALA A 640 1.23 8.60 1.62
CA ALA A 640 2.12 7.46 1.38
C ALA A 640 1.85 6.33 2.39
N TYR A 641 1.19 5.26 1.93
CA TYR A 641 0.94 4.06 2.73
C TYR A 641 2.22 3.24 2.94
N HIS A 642 2.40 2.66 4.12
CA HIS A 642 3.58 1.86 4.48
C HIS A 642 3.29 0.88 5.63
N TYR A 643 4.09 -0.19 5.71
CA TYR A 643 3.99 -1.22 6.77
C TYR A 643 4.99 -1.00 7.90
N HIS A 644 4.58 -1.29 9.13
CA HIS A 644 5.46 -1.31 10.33
C HIS A 644 5.73 -2.70 10.89
N ALA A 645 4.82 -3.68 10.70
CA ALA A 645 5.03 -5.05 11.21
C ALA A 645 4.65 -6.19 10.26
N ASP A 646 3.58 -6.03 9.47
CA ASP A 646 2.95 -7.19 8.84
C ASP A 646 2.72 -7.00 7.33
N ALA A 647 3.78 -7.17 6.55
CA ALA A 647 3.68 -7.23 5.08
C ALA A 647 3.22 -8.61 4.57
N ASN A 648 3.00 -9.60 5.46
CA ASN A 648 2.57 -10.95 5.06
C ASN A 648 1.17 -10.95 4.46
N CYS A 649 0.34 -10.01 4.87
CA CYS A 649 -1.03 -9.91 4.40
C CYS A 649 -1.15 -9.68 2.89
N ALA A 650 -0.07 -9.25 2.21
CA ALA A 650 -0.03 -9.18 0.76
C ALA A 650 -0.27 -10.54 0.07
N HIS A 651 -0.08 -11.64 0.81
CA HIS A 651 -0.33 -13.02 0.34
C HIS A 651 -1.64 -13.63 0.84
N TRP A 652 -2.43 -12.87 1.60
CA TRP A 652 -3.73 -13.31 2.08
C TRP A 652 -4.83 -12.79 1.17
N HIS A 653 -5.92 -13.55 0.97
CA HIS A 653 -7.08 -13.09 0.24
C HIS A 653 -8.36 -13.55 0.93
N PRO A 654 -9.42 -12.72 0.95
CA PRO A 654 -10.69 -13.11 1.54
C PRO A 654 -11.34 -14.23 0.72
N ASP A 655 -11.82 -15.26 1.41
CA ASP A 655 -12.59 -16.33 0.81
C ASP A 655 -14.07 -15.90 0.57
N GLU A 656 -14.45 -15.82 -0.71
CA GLU A 656 -15.81 -15.45 -1.12
C GLU A 656 -16.86 -16.49 -0.73
N GLU A 657 -16.51 -17.79 -0.70
CA GLU A 657 -17.45 -18.87 -0.34
C GLU A 657 -17.87 -18.78 1.14
N THR A 658 -16.95 -18.31 1.99
CA THR A 658 -17.21 -18.04 3.41
C THR A 658 -17.59 -16.59 3.71
N ASN A 659 -17.70 -15.74 2.68
CA ASN A 659 -18.07 -14.32 2.77
C ASN A 659 -17.15 -13.53 3.71
N GLN A 660 -15.84 -13.82 3.62
CA GLN A 660 -14.81 -13.08 4.33
C GLN A 660 -14.55 -11.72 3.68
N THR A 661 -13.99 -10.81 4.46
CA THR A 661 -13.51 -9.50 4.01
C THR A 661 -12.13 -9.25 4.61
N TRP A 662 -11.42 -8.22 4.15
CA TRP A 662 -10.13 -7.82 4.74
C TRP A 662 -10.21 -7.45 6.23
N ARG A 663 -11.41 -7.18 6.76
CA ARG A 663 -11.62 -7.01 8.22
C ARG A 663 -11.51 -8.31 9.01
N ASP A 664 -11.56 -9.46 8.36
CA ASP A 664 -11.42 -10.77 8.99
C ASP A 664 -9.96 -11.23 9.03
N TYR A 665 -9.05 -10.53 8.33
CA TYR A 665 -7.62 -10.76 8.42
C TYR A 665 -7.11 -10.53 9.85
N THR A 666 -6.23 -11.42 10.31
CA THR A 666 -5.52 -11.29 11.58
C THR A 666 -4.07 -11.73 11.38
N VAL A 667 -3.13 -11.16 12.13
CA VAL A 667 -1.71 -11.57 12.06
C VAL A 667 -1.52 -13.06 12.39
N ASP A 668 -2.39 -13.65 13.20
CA ASP A 668 -2.34 -15.09 13.51
C ASP A 668 -2.63 -15.96 12.28
N SER A 669 -3.36 -15.44 11.28
CA SER A 669 -3.64 -16.17 10.03
C SER A 669 -2.37 -16.40 9.19
N SER A 670 -1.41 -15.48 9.24
CA SER A 670 -0.11 -15.58 8.56
C SER A 670 0.97 -16.28 9.40
N ARG A 671 0.63 -16.69 10.64
CA ARG A 671 1.52 -17.41 11.58
C ARG A 671 1.23 -18.92 11.67
N SER A 672 0.53 -19.49 10.70
CA SER A 672 0.26 -20.93 10.64
C SER A 672 1.53 -21.74 10.38
N LEU A 673 1.79 -22.78 11.19
CA LEU A 673 2.98 -23.64 11.09
C LEU A 673 2.88 -24.75 10.02
N SER A 674 2.25 -24.46 8.88
CA SER A 674 2.06 -25.44 7.80
C SER A 674 3.25 -25.52 6.85
N GLU A 675 3.84 -24.38 6.51
CA GLU A 675 4.92 -24.27 5.52
C GLU A 675 5.81 -23.04 5.76
N HIS A 676 6.93 -22.96 5.05
CA HIS A 676 7.80 -21.79 5.10
C HIS A 676 7.08 -20.59 4.49
N SER A 677 7.12 -19.43 5.15
CA SER A 677 6.45 -18.23 4.63
C SER A 677 7.02 -17.81 3.27
N PRO A 678 6.20 -17.21 2.38
CA PRO A 678 6.68 -16.60 1.14
C PRO A 678 7.54 -15.35 1.41
N ILE A 679 8.19 -14.85 0.35
CA ILE A 679 8.89 -13.56 0.39
C ILE A 679 7.84 -12.45 0.50
N VAL A 680 7.97 -11.60 1.52
CA VAL A 680 7.09 -10.43 1.72
C VAL A 680 7.71 -9.15 1.18
N GLY A 681 9.02 -9.14 0.95
CA GLY A 681 9.72 -7.99 0.39
C GLY A 681 11.22 -8.21 0.20
N PHE A 682 11.91 -7.16 -0.24
CA PHE A 682 13.34 -7.13 -0.46
C PHE A 682 13.98 -5.92 0.22
N ALA A 683 15.04 -6.16 0.96
CA ALA A 683 15.86 -5.11 1.55
C ALA A 683 16.67 -4.37 0.48
N PHE A 684 17.02 -3.11 0.73
CA PHE A 684 17.81 -2.30 -0.22
C PHE A 684 19.26 -2.80 -0.43
N ASP A 685 19.73 -3.73 0.39
CA ASP A 685 21.00 -4.43 0.18
C ASP A 685 20.87 -5.68 -0.72
N GLY A 686 19.66 -6.00 -1.19
CA GLY A 686 19.33 -7.07 -2.13
C GLY A 686 18.94 -8.41 -1.50
N TYR A 687 18.95 -8.53 -0.16
CA TYR A 687 18.53 -9.77 0.49
C TYR A 687 16.99 -9.85 0.64
N PRO A 688 16.39 -11.04 0.47
CA PRO A 688 14.95 -11.22 0.62
C PRO A 688 14.51 -11.14 2.08
N ILE A 689 13.26 -10.77 2.29
CA ILE A 689 12.57 -10.73 3.57
C ILE A 689 11.44 -11.75 3.50
N TYR A 690 11.49 -12.77 4.36
CA TYR A 690 10.45 -13.77 4.47
C TYR A 690 9.47 -13.44 5.59
N GLY A 691 8.31 -14.08 5.57
CA GLY A 691 7.32 -13.96 6.63
C GLY A 691 7.70 -14.56 7.98
N PHE A 692 6.71 -14.74 8.85
CA PHE A 692 6.92 -15.17 10.25
C PHE A 692 7.47 -16.60 10.38
N ILE A 693 7.29 -17.44 9.37
CA ILE A 693 7.60 -18.87 9.43
C ILE A 693 8.81 -19.20 8.57
N GLY A 694 9.76 -19.94 9.16
CA GLY A 694 10.99 -20.38 8.53
C GLY A 694 11.31 -21.83 8.87
N TRP A 695 12.54 -22.25 8.59
CA TRP A 695 13.05 -23.56 8.96
C TRP A 695 14.03 -23.50 10.14
N ASP A 696 13.88 -24.42 11.09
CA ASP A 696 14.82 -24.63 12.19
C ASP A 696 16.13 -25.31 11.71
N GLU A 697 17.10 -25.49 12.61
CA GLU A 697 18.39 -26.15 12.30
C GLU A 697 18.22 -27.60 11.78
N GLU A 698 17.10 -28.25 12.09
CA GLU A 698 16.74 -29.59 11.65
C GLU A 698 15.92 -29.61 10.35
N GLY A 699 15.52 -28.45 9.82
CA GLY A 699 14.72 -28.29 8.61
C GLY A 699 13.21 -28.43 8.83
N ASN A 700 12.72 -28.36 10.07
CA ASN A 700 11.29 -28.34 10.36
C ASN A 700 10.75 -26.91 10.30
N VAL A 701 9.47 -26.78 9.96
CA VAL A 701 8.75 -25.51 9.94
C VAL A 701 8.58 -24.99 11.38
N SER A 702 9.03 -23.76 11.63
CA SER A 702 8.93 -23.08 12.92
C SER A 702 8.74 -21.58 12.76
N GLU A 703 8.00 -20.96 13.68
CA GLU A 703 7.95 -19.50 13.77
C GLU A 703 9.33 -18.96 14.18
N VAL A 704 9.82 -18.00 13.41
CA VAL A 704 11.13 -17.39 13.59
C VAL A 704 11.03 -16.24 14.60
N LYS A 705 11.90 -16.24 15.61
CA LYS A 705 11.82 -15.31 16.74
C LYS A 705 12.93 -14.28 16.73
N SER A 706 12.58 -13.05 17.09
CA SER A 706 13.57 -11.98 17.28
C SER A 706 14.45 -12.24 18.52
N SER A 707 15.68 -11.74 18.44
CA SER A 707 16.67 -11.76 19.54
C SER A 707 16.76 -10.43 20.30
N TYR A 708 15.78 -9.54 20.14
CA TYR A 708 15.66 -8.30 20.92
C TYR A 708 14.70 -8.46 22.08
N ARG A 709 14.99 -7.75 23.17
CA ARG A 709 14.05 -7.57 24.29
C ARG A 709 14.10 -6.15 24.82
N LEU A 710 13.08 -5.78 25.56
CA LEU A 710 13.05 -4.53 26.30
C LEU A 710 14.09 -4.52 27.43
N LYS A 711 14.74 -3.37 27.62
CA LYS A 711 15.55 -3.10 28.80
C LYS A 711 14.66 -3.04 30.03
N GLU A 712 15.23 -3.36 31.19
CA GLU A 712 14.49 -3.42 32.45
C GLU A 712 13.77 -2.09 32.76
N GLY A 713 12.43 -2.11 32.70
CA GLY A 713 11.57 -0.97 33.03
C GLY A 713 11.19 -0.07 31.85
N GLU A 714 11.65 -0.38 30.65
CA GLU A 714 11.25 0.30 29.42
C GLU A 714 10.02 -0.38 28.78
N THR A 715 9.38 0.30 27.83
CA THR A 715 8.11 -0.15 27.22
C THR A 715 8.07 0.03 25.69
N GLY A 716 9.15 0.50 25.06
CA GLY A 716 9.17 0.88 23.64
C GLY A 716 8.78 2.35 23.39
N TYR A 717 8.46 3.11 24.45
CA TYR A 717 8.06 4.51 24.36
C TYR A 717 9.17 5.40 23.75
N ASN A 718 10.46 5.07 23.98
CA ASN A 718 11.58 5.79 23.36
C ASN A 718 12.14 5.09 22.11
N GLY A 719 11.32 4.22 21.50
CA GLY A 719 11.63 3.53 20.25
C GLY A 719 12.80 2.56 20.39
N ILE A 720 13.68 2.52 19.40
CA ILE A 720 14.81 1.56 19.34
C ILE A 720 15.72 1.62 20.57
N ASN A 721 15.78 2.78 21.23
CA ASN A 721 16.63 2.98 22.40
C ASN A 721 16.20 2.16 23.63
N ASP A 722 14.96 1.67 23.67
CA ASP A 722 14.43 0.87 24.77
C ASP A 722 14.80 -0.62 24.64
N TYR A 723 15.26 -1.04 23.46
CA TYR A 723 15.59 -2.43 23.16
C TYR A 723 17.08 -2.74 23.30
N GLU A 724 17.40 -3.98 23.64
CA GLU A 724 18.75 -4.55 23.62
C GLU A 724 18.77 -5.89 22.88
N TYR A 725 19.80 -6.07 22.05
CA TYR A 725 20.07 -7.34 21.38
C TYR A 725 20.72 -8.32 22.35
N ILE A 726 20.18 -9.54 22.44
CA ILE A 726 20.71 -10.62 23.26
C ILE A 726 21.01 -11.82 22.37
N ILE A 727 22.29 -12.15 22.23
CA ILE A 727 22.76 -13.28 21.42
C ILE A 727 22.10 -14.58 21.88
N GLY A 728 21.43 -15.26 20.96
CA GLY A 728 20.78 -16.56 21.18
C GLY A 728 19.52 -16.49 22.04
N LEU A 729 18.88 -15.31 22.12
CA LEU A 729 17.55 -15.17 22.72
C LEU A 729 16.49 -15.79 21.83
N GLY A 730 16.40 -15.35 20.58
CA GLY A 730 15.61 -15.95 19.51
C GLY A 730 16.52 -16.58 18.45
N ASP A 731 15.99 -16.67 17.24
CA ASP A 731 16.64 -17.33 16.10
C ASP A 731 17.46 -16.33 15.26
N LEU A 732 17.01 -15.07 15.20
CA LEU A 732 17.59 -14.05 14.34
C LEU A 732 18.78 -13.32 14.96
N ASP A 733 19.64 -12.80 14.09
CA ASP A 733 20.79 -12.00 14.45
C ASP A 733 20.44 -10.53 14.75
N SER A 734 21.46 -9.69 15.01
CA SER A 734 21.22 -8.29 15.39
C SER A 734 20.68 -7.41 14.26
N CYS A 735 20.69 -7.86 13.01
CA CYS A 735 20.03 -7.18 11.90
C CYS A 735 18.60 -7.69 11.65
N ASN A 736 18.12 -8.63 12.46
CA ASN A 736 16.85 -9.36 12.29
C ASN A 736 16.86 -10.29 11.06
N GLY A 737 17.99 -10.92 10.79
CA GLY A 737 18.11 -11.93 9.75
C GLY A 737 18.91 -13.16 10.18
N GLN A 738 19.04 -14.11 9.27
CA GLN A 738 19.78 -15.35 9.47
C GLN A 738 20.37 -15.85 8.15
N PHE A 739 21.27 -16.85 8.23
CA PHE A 739 21.79 -17.54 7.06
C PHE A 739 21.31 -18.99 7.07
N GLY A 740 20.60 -19.41 6.03
CA GLY A 740 20.07 -20.76 5.92
C GLY A 740 19.45 -21.02 4.54
N PRO A 741 19.14 -22.30 4.23
CA PRO A 741 18.35 -22.65 3.05
C PRO A 741 16.93 -22.09 3.15
N THR A 742 16.36 -21.72 2.01
CA THR A 742 14.96 -21.29 1.87
C THR A 742 14.34 -21.95 0.64
N PRO A 743 13.01 -21.89 0.43
CA PRO A 743 12.37 -22.43 -0.76
C PRO A 743 12.98 -21.91 -2.08
N ASP A 744 13.29 -20.60 -2.14
CA ASP A 744 13.88 -19.96 -3.33
C ASP A 744 15.41 -20.12 -3.41
N TYR A 745 16.07 -20.34 -2.28
CA TYR A 745 17.53 -20.49 -2.20
C TYR A 745 17.91 -21.79 -1.46
N PRO A 746 17.75 -22.97 -2.10
CA PRO A 746 18.03 -24.26 -1.46
C PRO A 746 19.50 -24.45 -1.01
N GLU A 747 20.44 -23.76 -1.68
CA GLU A 747 21.87 -23.77 -1.33
C GLU A 747 22.21 -22.85 -0.15
N GLY A 748 21.23 -22.07 0.33
CA GLY A 748 21.38 -21.13 1.43
C GLY A 748 21.71 -19.71 1.00
N ILE A 749 21.03 -18.75 1.62
CA ILE A 749 21.30 -17.32 1.49
C ILE A 749 21.10 -16.65 2.86
N TYR A 750 21.74 -15.49 3.04
CA TYR A 750 21.32 -14.61 4.14
C TYR A 750 19.95 -14.02 3.80
N HIS A 751 19.04 -13.98 4.75
CA HIS A 751 17.69 -13.47 4.55
C HIS A 751 17.14 -12.88 5.85
N TYR A 752 16.28 -11.89 5.72
CA TYR A 752 15.57 -11.28 6.85
C TYR A 752 14.24 -11.98 7.07
N HIS A 753 13.64 -11.76 8.23
CA HIS A 753 12.32 -12.27 8.56
C HIS A 753 11.45 -11.20 9.18
N THR A 754 10.14 -11.29 8.94
CA THR A 754 9.17 -10.61 9.79
C THR A 754 9.07 -11.32 11.13
N THR A 755 8.95 -10.58 12.22
CA THR A 755 8.89 -11.17 13.57
C THR A 755 7.74 -10.63 14.40
N TRP A 756 6.92 -11.53 14.94
CA TRP A 756 5.84 -11.16 15.85
C TRP A 756 6.26 -11.31 17.32
N GLU A 757 6.97 -12.40 17.63
CA GLU A 757 7.47 -12.68 18.97
C GLU A 757 9.00 -12.69 19.04
N ASN A 758 9.54 -12.36 20.20
CA ASN A 758 10.92 -12.63 20.56
C ASN A 758 11.08 -14.00 21.24
N GLY A 759 12.31 -14.37 21.55
CA GLY A 759 12.63 -15.62 22.26
C GLY A 759 12.05 -15.76 23.68
N GLU A 760 11.56 -14.67 24.29
CA GLU A 760 10.90 -14.66 25.61
C GLU A 760 9.36 -14.71 25.50
N GLY A 761 8.81 -14.53 24.30
CA GLY A 761 7.37 -14.48 24.02
C GLY A 761 6.76 -13.06 24.11
N ASP A 762 7.59 -12.02 24.24
CA ASP A 762 7.17 -10.62 24.10
C ASP A 762 7.23 -10.19 22.62
N LEU A 763 6.85 -8.95 22.30
CA LEU A 763 6.88 -8.44 20.92
C LEU A 763 8.26 -8.56 20.25
N GLY A 764 8.24 -9.01 19.01
CA GLY A 764 9.41 -9.30 18.19
C GLY A 764 10.04 -8.09 17.49
N PHE A 765 10.38 -7.03 18.21
CA PHE A 765 11.14 -5.88 17.67
C PHE A 765 12.39 -6.35 16.91
N PRO A 766 12.81 -5.77 15.76
CA PRO A 766 12.31 -4.58 15.07
C PRO A 766 11.22 -4.88 14.01
N TYR A 767 10.59 -6.06 14.08
CA TYR A 767 9.54 -6.53 13.16
C TYR A 767 9.99 -6.85 11.73
N PHE A 768 10.92 -6.11 11.13
CA PHE A 768 11.49 -6.38 9.80
C PHE A 768 13.02 -6.40 9.80
N ILE A 769 13.66 -5.22 9.81
CA ILE A 769 15.11 -5.07 9.65
C ILE A 769 15.61 -4.01 10.63
N ASN A 770 16.72 -4.31 11.31
CA ASN A 770 17.41 -3.30 12.15
C ASN A 770 18.63 -2.69 11.43
N CYS A 771 19.35 -3.50 10.66
CA CYS A 771 20.53 -3.10 9.93
C CYS A 771 20.71 -3.92 8.66
N TYR A 772 21.51 -3.41 7.73
CA TYR A 772 21.84 -4.12 6.50
C TYR A 772 23.06 -5.00 6.67
N ARG A 773 22.91 -6.26 6.27
CA ARG A 773 23.98 -7.24 6.11
C ARG A 773 24.84 -6.94 4.89
N GLY A 774 24.18 -6.52 3.81
CA GLY A 774 24.83 -6.23 2.53
C GLY A 774 25.23 -4.77 2.35
N GLU A 775 26.00 -4.52 1.31
CA GLU A 775 26.33 -3.18 0.85
C GLU A 775 25.10 -2.55 0.18
N ILE A 776 24.61 -1.46 0.74
CA ILE A 776 23.60 -0.63 0.07
C ILE A 776 24.30 0.23 -0.99
N SER A 777 23.78 0.21 -2.21
CA SER A 777 24.19 1.16 -3.24
C SER A 777 23.57 2.51 -2.88
N LEU A 778 24.30 3.30 -2.09
CA LEU A 778 23.94 4.68 -1.82
C LEU A 778 24.01 5.47 -3.15
N VAL A 779 22.95 5.43 -3.96
CA VAL A 779 22.52 6.63 -4.67
C VAL A 779 21.85 7.47 -3.60
N SER A 780 22.69 8.14 -2.82
CA SER A 780 22.28 9.26 -2.00
C SER A 780 21.44 10.18 -2.87
N GLN A 781 20.17 10.41 -2.50
CA GLN A 781 19.48 11.65 -2.84
C GLN A 781 20.19 12.89 -2.28
N ASN A 782 21.39 12.78 -1.68
CA ASN A 782 22.19 13.91 -1.20
C ASN A 782 23.70 13.60 -1.21
N GLU A 783 24.33 13.44 -2.37
CA GLU A 783 25.76 13.80 -2.54
C GLU A 783 26.00 14.27 -3.99
N GLU A 784 25.55 15.48 -4.31
CA GLU A 784 26.24 16.33 -5.30
C GLU A 784 26.73 17.60 -4.60
N GLY A 785 27.99 17.94 -4.88
CA GLY A 785 28.79 18.85 -4.06
C GLY A 785 28.41 20.32 -4.13
N ASP A 786 28.80 21.05 -3.07
CA ASP A 786 29.08 22.49 -3.04
C ASP A 786 28.20 23.36 -3.99
N GLY A 787 26.89 23.36 -3.73
CA GLY A 787 25.89 24.20 -4.40
C GLY A 787 24.73 24.49 -3.43
N GLU A 788 24.17 25.70 -3.49
CA GLU A 788 23.16 26.24 -2.56
C GLU A 788 22.01 25.28 -2.23
N VAL A 789 21.63 25.24 -0.95
CA VAL A 789 20.53 24.43 -0.43
C VAL A 789 19.21 24.88 -1.07
N ASP A 790 18.59 24.00 -1.87
CA ASP A 790 17.28 24.24 -2.47
C ASP A 790 16.17 23.88 -1.47
N CYS A 791 15.51 24.90 -0.89
CA CYS A 791 14.36 24.71 0.00
C CYS A 791 13.03 24.53 -0.80
N SER A 792 13.04 24.29 -2.12
CA SER A 792 11.81 24.10 -2.92
C SER A 792 11.47 22.62 -3.12
N GLY A 793 10.33 22.19 -2.53
CA GLY A 793 9.84 20.80 -2.62
C GLY A 793 9.15 20.26 -1.38
N ARG A 794 9.19 20.98 -0.25
CA ARG A 794 8.43 20.63 0.97
C ARG A 794 7.33 21.68 1.20
N GLY A 795 6.09 21.22 1.33
CA GLY A 795 4.88 22.04 1.39
C GLY A 795 5.01 23.25 2.33
N GLU A 796 4.55 24.41 1.84
CA GLU A 796 4.59 25.68 2.57
C GLU A 796 3.61 25.69 3.75
N THR A 797 3.99 25.13 4.90
CA THR A 797 3.46 25.54 6.22
C THR A 797 4.23 24.84 7.36
N TRP A 798 5.16 25.57 7.99
CA TRP A 798 5.77 25.14 9.25
C TRP A 798 4.84 25.53 10.41
N GLY A 799 4.02 24.60 10.86
CA GLY A 799 3.15 24.73 12.03
C GLY A 799 3.77 24.14 13.31
N PRO A 800 3.24 24.45 14.50
CA PRO A 800 3.74 23.90 15.76
C PRO A 800 3.56 22.36 15.77
N GLY A 801 4.67 21.62 15.81
CA GLY A 801 4.70 20.16 15.81
C GLY A 801 5.77 19.55 14.90
N ILE A 802 6.31 20.32 13.95
CA ILE A 802 7.41 19.88 13.08
C ILE A 802 8.73 20.23 13.77
N GLY A 803 9.68 19.28 13.83
CA GLY A 803 11.03 19.50 14.36
C GLY A 803 11.74 20.68 13.69
N PRO A 804 12.83 21.21 14.28
CA PRO A 804 13.49 22.39 13.76
C PRO A 804 13.93 22.19 12.30
N PRO A 805 13.91 23.24 11.46
CA PRO A 805 14.37 23.13 10.08
C PRO A 805 15.85 22.74 10.02
N PRO A 806 16.31 22.09 8.93
CA PRO A 806 17.72 21.80 8.71
C PRO A 806 18.60 23.06 8.81
N GLU A 807 19.87 22.91 9.21
CA GLU A 807 20.83 24.03 9.25
C GLU A 807 20.93 24.69 7.85
N GLY A 808 20.29 25.85 7.67
CA GLY A 808 20.36 26.63 6.42
C GLY A 808 19.09 27.35 5.95
N CYS A 809 17.88 26.94 6.36
CA CYS A 809 16.63 27.64 5.99
C CYS A 809 16.10 28.51 7.18
N GLU A 810 15.69 29.77 6.95
CA GLU A 810 15.21 30.71 7.99
C GLU A 810 13.73 30.50 8.38
N GLU A 811 13.39 30.73 9.66
CA GLU A 811 12.01 30.71 10.19
C GLU A 811 11.13 31.83 9.61
N GLY A 812 10.04 31.47 8.92
CA GLY A 812 9.04 32.43 8.42
C GLY A 812 8.17 33.04 9.53
N PRO A 813 7.54 34.22 9.30
CA PRO A 813 6.85 34.97 10.36
C PRO A 813 5.52 34.35 10.79
N SER A 814 5.33 34.23 12.11
CA SER A 814 4.16 33.66 12.79
C SER A 814 2.83 34.37 12.47
N GLY A 815 1.85 33.65 11.91
CA GLY A 815 0.47 34.10 11.71
C GLY A 815 -0.41 33.91 12.95
N GLN A 816 -1.18 34.94 13.32
CA GLN A 816 -2.06 34.97 14.49
C GLN A 816 -3.27 34.03 14.37
N SER A 817 -3.47 33.21 15.40
CA SER A 817 -4.71 32.48 15.70
C SER A 817 -5.90 33.43 15.83
N SER A 818 -6.99 33.13 15.11
CA SER A 818 -8.32 33.70 15.36
C SER A 818 -9.23 32.68 16.02
N ASP A 819 -9.70 33.01 17.22
CA ASP A 819 -10.73 32.34 18.02
C ASP A 819 -11.97 31.91 17.22
N ILE A 820 -12.40 30.65 17.38
CA ILE A 820 -13.82 30.28 17.25
C ILE A 820 -14.22 29.42 18.45
N SER A 821 -14.77 30.09 19.47
CA SER A 821 -15.49 29.45 20.56
C SER A 821 -16.98 29.24 20.20
N SER A 822 -17.49 28.07 20.56
CA SER A 822 -18.89 27.71 20.86
C SER A 822 -19.82 27.27 19.71
N ALA A 823 -20.15 25.98 19.68
CA ALA A 823 -21.49 25.49 20.05
C ALA A 823 -21.48 23.98 20.26
N ILE A 824 -21.96 23.58 21.44
CA ILE A 824 -22.02 22.22 21.97
C ILE A 824 -23.17 21.44 21.30
N GLY A 825 -22.88 20.22 20.83
CA GLY A 825 -23.85 19.18 20.47
C GLY A 825 -23.46 17.86 21.13
N THR A 826 -24.33 17.36 22.00
CA THR A 826 -24.09 16.35 23.03
C THR A 826 -23.72 14.94 22.53
N ILE A 827 -22.72 14.37 23.18
CA ILE A 827 -22.17 13.00 23.12
C ILE A 827 -23.19 11.96 23.63
N TYR A 828 -23.38 10.85 22.91
CA TYR A 828 -23.83 9.58 23.48
C TYR A 828 -22.63 8.63 23.61
N ARG A 829 -22.25 8.33 24.86
CA ARG A 829 -21.29 7.27 25.21
C ARG A 829 -21.97 5.90 25.12
N LEU A 830 -21.35 4.94 24.45
CA LEU A 830 -21.58 3.51 24.63
C LEU A 830 -20.24 2.84 24.92
N VAL A 831 -20.13 2.28 26.12
CA VAL A 831 -19.02 1.47 26.62
C VAL A 831 -19.42 0.01 26.44
N PRO A 832 -18.62 -0.86 25.82
CA PRO A 832 -18.92 -2.29 25.74
C PRO A 832 -18.60 -3.00 27.07
N PRO A 833 -19.40 -4.00 27.51
CA PRO A 833 -19.21 -4.65 28.80
C PRO A 833 -18.28 -5.87 28.70
N SER A 834 -17.27 -5.89 29.57
CA SER A 834 -16.46 -7.07 29.90
C SER A 834 -17.30 -8.14 30.61
N GLY A 835 -17.23 -9.38 30.14
CA GLY A 835 -17.85 -10.55 30.74
C GLY A 835 -17.20 -10.93 32.08
N GLY A 836 -18.03 -11.19 33.08
CA GLY A 836 -17.64 -11.80 34.36
C GLY A 836 -18.75 -12.75 34.82
N ILE A 837 -18.55 -14.04 34.54
CA ILE A 837 -19.41 -15.14 34.99
C ILE A 837 -19.16 -15.39 36.48
N LEU A 838 -20.22 -15.33 37.30
CA LEU A 838 -20.31 -16.12 38.53
C LEU A 838 -21.76 -16.24 39.04
N ALA A 839 -22.33 -17.40 38.73
CA ALA A 839 -23.11 -18.29 39.58
C ALA A 839 -24.34 -17.80 40.40
N MET A 840 -25.37 -18.64 40.23
CA MET A 840 -26.33 -19.14 41.21
C MET A 840 -27.76 -18.57 41.23
N MET A 841 -28.62 -19.43 40.69
CA MET A 841 -29.78 -20.03 41.35
C MET A 841 -30.92 -19.12 41.83
N ALA A 842 -32.09 -19.45 41.29
CA ALA A 842 -33.26 -19.93 42.02
C ALA A 842 -34.55 -19.09 41.90
N ILE A 843 -35.55 -19.77 41.33
CA ILE A 843 -36.90 -19.94 41.88
C ILE A 843 -37.97 -18.91 41.46
N THR A 844 -38.79 -19.36 40.51
CA THR A 844 -40.26 -19.32 40.42
C THR A 844 -41.00 -17.98 40.48
N ALA A 845 -41.73 -17.67 39.41
CA ALA A 845 -43.20 -17.74 39.38
C ALA A 845 -43.69 -17.76 37.93
#